data_AF-K1YXX9-F1
#
_entry.id   AF-K1YXX9-F1
#
_cell.length_a   1.000
_cell.length_b   1.000
_cell.length_c   1.000
_cell.angle_alpha   90.00
_cell.angle_beta   90.00
_cell.angle_gamma   90.00
#
_symmetry.space_group_name_H-M   'P 1'
#
loop_
_entity.id
_entity.type
_entity.pdbx_description
1 polymer ?
#
loop_
_entity_poly.entity_id
_entity_poly.type
_entity_poly.pdbx_seq_one_letter_code
_entity_poly.pdbx_strand_id
1 'polypeptide(L)'
;MADIESRMLAKKPEGHMIALRVTAEDPRNFTFSPGKILHQRFQGSRNSWFYGAYEEGGTVSANADSQIGHLFIWGRTREEAIENARVAINNLEVYGTLKTNIPFLKWLLNQPEFVTYGVHNRLYERWRDEVVFNFKEPDFEESVVSSIAVRAFEESQDALRIEANGKVGDYRLILNNEWQTYSAYKVGPHTLALVNKNNPQNVVEVKVHKQETAARYDVIINGKKTKVLSTVLGGEAQKLSVNGAEVEVMLEQPDPSRLKGSMSGKILMINVKRGDKVKVGQIVIKLWANKTEQEIRALVEGVVDAIEVAAGDSVGQGTPLLKFAGVKEPEKLADSSTSLAIPAPAWLTGNIKEQPQEFRDVVNHIFNNYAYPVETKNLNKGFDQYLKYLNSVNHWVDEVFQFMWANRPHMPEVPKELYGEIETYLNDLRTQGEAQADHKVLAKGIQDIVATHETGLGNKKMLTGGKSDFAALLDTFFDADKNLNLVNPVLALVNAMVSQYYTWEMGYQNQGLKNPQTSALAQKNALLIQLLPQLETMGINWNEISFKNGEHPETLRALLKLKSTDYNPILAQVERLVMQFSNHVSYPERKERLEKELGEILELKGKDRIDRMNELVAKSQPIFDVLMPIMMKGDEPTRRLARSIYIRRTYRGYPIQFHSATSPTGTGLLYHYPQENDFSRFILLESVDDINNLDNRLNDILQVYSQTMQGSLSSKVKPGNYILKLIINAESSPQGIEAQSQLLATALNKYREQIQGLGIKRITVSVLNKEGEYPNHFSYRVPPMSGWADEPSLIGRYENVAGEEGSQIVEDRVYRGLEPPLAYLQLDFDLLKNFTVNRIDTPDTSAYVYDATDKKSVQSIAAEKAKLTKESDPSKQSLLRENIKKMEARADSRLFVRTTVRNLESYTAQRRFTGIDETFNRTLDNLRIAFRIKPRNYNEIYVNILPSFKEEALPPSTALNYVEQLLTEHRDDLNELKVQKVEFKATIEREDGDKRIYRVIAASRG
;
A
#
# COMPACT_ATOMS: atom_id res chain seq x y z
N MET A 1 10.60 73.14 -51.90
CA MET A 1 11.29 71.83 -51.90
C MET A 1 12.66 71.92 -51.24
N ALA A 2 13.58 72.77 -51.71
CA ALA A 2 14.92 72.94 -51.09
C ALA A 2 14.91 73.35 -49.60
N ASP A 3 13.95 74.15 -49.13
CA ASP A 3 13.83 74.56 -47.71
C ASP A 3 13.25 73.44 -46.80
N ILE A 4 12.48 72.51 -47.39
CA ILE A 4 11.98 71.32 -46.69
C ILE A 4 13.10 70.27 -46.58
N GLU A 5 13.87 70.06 -47.64
CA GLU A 5 15.06 69.19 -47.60
C GLU A 5 16.11 69.69 -46.61
N SER A 6 16.38 71.00 -46.57
CA SER A 6 17.25 71.66 -45.59
C SER A 6 16.78 71.44 -44.13
N ARG A 7 15.49 71.61 -43.85
CA ARG A 7 14.91 71.39 -42.51
C ARG A 7 14.83 69.92 -42.10
N MET A 8 14.70 69.00 -43.07
CA MET A 8 14.72 67.55 -42.82
C MET A 8 16.14 67.02 -42.63
N LEU A 9 17.15 67.58 -43.31
CA LEU A 9 18.56 67.21 -43.17
C LEU A 9 19.21 67.72 -41.86
N ALA A 10 18.59 68.69 -41.19
CA ALA A 10 19.12 69.27 -39.94
C ALA A 10 18.74 68.49 -38.66
N LYS A 11 17.74 67.59 -38.70
CA LYS A 11 17.35 66.78 -37.54
C LYS A 11 17.99 65.39 -37.61
N LYS A 12 18.90 65.10 -36.68
CA LYS A 12 19.40 63.73 -36.49
C LYS A 12 18.26 62.84 -35.99
N PRO A 13 18.09 61.62 -36.52
CA PRO A 13 17.13 60.66 -35.97
C PRO A 13 17.37 60.43 -34.48
N GLU A 14 16.33 60.53 -33.65
CA GLU A 14 16.38 60.24 -32.22
C GLU A 14 16.16 58.74 -31.97
N GLY A 15 17.24 57.97 -32.11
CA GLY A 15 17.24 56.52 -31.95
C GLY A 15 16.86 55.75 -33.22
N HIS A 16 16.46 54.50 -33.04
CA HIS A 16 16.10 53.56 -34.09
C HIS A 16 14.79 52.84 -33.75
N MET A 17 13.91 52.67 -34.74
CA MET A 17 12.63 51.98 -34.58
C MET A 17 12.55 50.78 -35.52
N ILE A 18 12.19 49.62 -34.97
CA ILE A 18 11.88 48.40 -35.71
C ILE A 18 10.39 48.14 -35.56
N ALA A 19 9.68 48.05 -36.69
CA ALA A 19 8.29 47.64 -36.74
C ALA A 19 8.19 46.23 -37.33
N LEU A 20 7.58 45.31 -36.58
CA LEU A 20 7.33 43.95 -37.04
C LEU A 20 5.84 43.80 -37.34
N ARG A 21 5.52 43.44 -38.59
CA ARG A 21 4.16 43.14 -39.03
C ARG A 21 3.80 41.73 -38.56
N VAL A 22 2.79 41.62 -37.70
CA VAL A 22 2.29 40.34 -37.21
C VAL A 22 1.11 39.93 -38.09
N THR A 23 1.25 38.82 -38.80
CA THR A 23 0.27 38.30 -39.76
C THR A 23 -0.24 36.92 -39.35
N ALA A 24 -1.46 36.60 -39.77
CA ALA A 24 -2.09 35.30 -39.69
C ALA A 24 -1.68 34.44 -40.90
N GLU A 25 -0.39 34.21 -41.10
CA GLU A 25 0.17 33.42 -42.20
C GLU A 25 0.94 32.21 -41.65
N ASP A 26 0.91 31.08 -42.37
CA ASP A 26 1.76 29.94 -42.02
C ASP A 26 3.23 30.29 -42.35
N PRO A 27 4.15 30.29 -41.38
CA PRO A 27 5.52 30.77 -41.58
C PRO A 27 6.35 29.88 -42.53
N ARG A 28 5.86 28.69 -42.89
CA ARG A 28 6.55 27.76 -43.81
C ARG A 28 6.32 28.09 -45.28
N ASN A 29 5.14 28.63 -45.62
CA ASN A 29 4.74 28.86 -47.00
C ASN A 29 4.04 30.21 -47.23
N PHE A 30 3.90 31.01 -46.16
CA PHE A 30 3.23 32.32 -46.12
C PHE A 30 1.79 32.32 -46.64
N THR A 31 1.12 31.16 -46.60
CA THR A 31 -0.30 31.06 -46.92
C THR A 31 -1.13 31.68 -45.81
N PHE A 32 -2.15 32.47 -46.18
CA PHE A 32 -3.05 33.08 -45.23
C PHE A 32 -3.86 32.01 -44.47
N SER A 33 -3.85 32.11 -43.15
CA SER A 33 -4.46 31.17 -42.21
C SER A 33 -5.51 31.90 -41.36
N PRO A 34 -6.74 32.15 -41.88
CA PRO A 34 -7.81 32.73 -41.09
C PRO A 34 -8.20 31.80 -39.93
N GLY A 35 -8.74 32.36 -38.87
CA GLY A 35 -9.11 31.59 -37.69
C GLY A 35 -9.38 32.43 -36.46
N LYS A 36 -9.86 31.77 -35.42
CA LYS A 36 -10.08 32.34 -34.09
C LYS A 36 -8.78 32.46 -33.32
N ILE A 37 -8.53 33.65 -32.77
CA ILE A 37 -7.50 33.91 -31.75
C ILE A 37 -8.05 33.44 -30.41
N LEU A 38 -7.42 32.44 -29.82
CA LEU A 38 -7.85 31.84 -28.55
C LEU A 38 -7.08 32.38 -27.36
N HIS A 39 -5.88 32.92 -27.59
CA HIS A 39 -5.05 33.54 -26.56
C HIS A 39 -4.23 34.66 -27.21
N GLN A 40 -4.28 35.86 -26.64
CA GLN A 40 -3.49 37.00 -27.10
C GLN A 40 -3.00 37.83 -25.92
N ARG A 41 -1.67 37.86 -25.74
CA ARG A 41 -1.04 38.64 -24.67
C ARG A 41 0.28 39.21 -25.14
N PHE A 42 0.50 40.50 -24.85
CA PHE A 42 1.78 41.13 -25.03
C PHE A 42 2.27 41.73 -23.71
N GLN A 43 3.43 41.29 -23.24
CA GLN A 43 4.10 41.92 -22.09
C GLN A 43 5.08 42.98 -22.61
N GLY A 44 4.55 44.19 -22.80
CA GLY A 44 5.32 45.33 -23.30
C GLY A 44 6.38 45.83 -22.32
N SER A 45 7.21 46.73 -22.82
CA SER A 45 8.23 47.43 -22.05
C SER A 45 8.16 48.92 -22.34
N ARG A 46 8.96 49.74 -21.64
CA ARG A 46 9.07 51.18 -21.96
C ARG A 46 9.44 51.44 -23.43
N ASN A 47 10.12 50.48 -24.07
CA ASN A 47 10.64 50.59 -25.42
C ASN A 47 9.85 49.77 -26.46
N SER A 48 8.74 49.12 -26.06
CA SER A 48 7.97 48.29 -26.99
C SER A 48 6.47 48.26 -26.69
N TRP A 49 5.66 48.37 -27.73
CA TRP A 49 4.21 48.25 -27.64
C TRP A 49 3.65 47.48 -28.83
N PHE A 50 2.55 46.75 -28.60
CA PHE A 50 1.85 45.99 -29.62
C PHE A 50 0.48 46.62 -29.86
N TYR A 51 0.13 46.80 -31.13
CA TYR A 51 -1.19 47.22 -31.57
C TYR A 51 -1.81 46.10 -32.40
N GLY A 52 -2.89 45.49 -31.90
CA GLY A 52 -3.65 44.46 -32.59
C GLY A 52 -4.94 45.00 -33.18
N ALA A 53 -5.32 44.53 -34.37
CA ALA A 53 -6.63 44.78 -34.97
C ALA A 53 -7.73 43.86 -34.40
N TYR A 54 -7.33 42.81 -33.71
CA TYR A 54 -8.19 41.83 -33.06
C TYR A 54 -7.76 41.65 -31.61
N GLU A 55 -8.72 41.28 -30.76
CA GLU A 55 -8.49 40.89 -29.37
C GLU A 55 -8.67 39.38 -29.20
N GLU A 56 -8.33 38.87 -28.01
CA GLU A 56 -8.56 37.47 -27.63
C GLU A 56 -10.04 37.09 -27.79
N GLY A 57 -10.30 35.91 -28.36
CA GLY A 57 -11.64 35.47 -28.75
C GLY A 57 -12.10 35.97 -30.13
N GLY A 58 -11.42 36.97 -30.69
CA GLY A 58 -11.68 37.50 -32.03
C GLY A 58 -11.44 36.47 -33.13
N THR A 59 -12.20 36.56 -34.22
CA THR A 59 -12.05 35.68 -35.38
C THR A 59 -11.53 36.47 -36.57
N VAL A 60 -10.33 36.11 -37.04
CA VAL A 60 -9.78 36.61 -38.30
C VAL A 60 -10.55 35.94 -39.42
N SER A 61 -11.46 36.71 -40.03
CA SER A 61 -12.26 36.24 -41.16
C SER A 61 -11.37 35.94 -42.36
N ALA A 62 -11.77 34.97 -43.16
CA ALA A 62 -11.18 34.69 -44.47
C ALA A 62 -11.16 35.96 -45.37
N ASN A 63 -12.08 36.90 -45.17
CA ASN A 63 -12.15 38.14 -45.96
C ASN A 63 -11.35 39.33 -45.39
N ALA A 64 -10.59 39.13 -44.31
CA ALA A 64 -9.76 40.17 -43.68
C ALA A 64 -8.35 40.23 -44.29
N ASP A 65 -7.62 41.33 -44.03
CA ASP A 65 -6.17 41.39 -44.27
C ASP A 65 -5.47 40.34 -43.40
N SER A 66 -4.38 39.74 -43.91
CA SER A 66 -3.60 38.78 -43.12
C SER A 66 -2.95 39.43 -41.91
N GLN A 67 -2.75 40.74 -41.93
CA GLN A 67 -2.24 41.48 -40.80
C GLN A 67 -3.22 41.52 -39.63
N ILE A 68 -2.78 40.98 -38.50
CA ILE A 68 -3.52 41.01 -37.25
C ILE A 68 -2.98 42.05 -36.26
N GLY A 69 -1.77 42.58 -36.49
CA GLY A 69 -1.22 43.66 -35.68
C GLY A 69 0.17 44.14 -36.10
N HIS A 70 0.69 45.09 -35.34
CA HIS A 70 2.05 45.63 -35.44
C HIS A 70 2.71 45.65 -34.06
N LEU A 71 3.93 45.15 -34.00
CA LEU A 71 4.81 45.30 -32.84
C LEU A 71 5.85 46.38 -33.15
N PHE A 72 5.85 47.45 -32.35
CA PHE A 72 6.78 48.57 -32.50
C PHE A 72 7.82 48.52 -31.39
N ILE A 73 9.09 48.64 -31.76
CA ILE A 73 10.23 48.56 -30.86
C ILE A 73 11.16 49.73 -31.10
N TRP A 74 11.58 50.41 -30.03
CA TRP A 74 12.54 51.50 -30.07
C TRP A 74 13.85 51.12 -29.35
N GLY A 75 14.95 51.72 -29.78
CA GLY A 75 16.25 51.68 -29.09
C GLY A 75 17.08 52.92 -29.45
N ARG A 76 18.13 53.22 -28.68
CA ARG A 76 19.03 54.36 -28.98
C ARG A 76 19.88 54.09 -30.22
N THR A 77 20.20 52.82 -30.46
CA THR A 77 20.88 52.36 -31.66
C THR A 77 20.09 51.21 -32.31
N ARG A 78 20.46 50.83 -33.53
CA ARG A 78 19.85 49.71 -34.23
C ARG A 78 20.07 48.39 -33.48
N GLU A 79 21.26 48.20 -32.93
CA GLU A 79 21.64 47.02 -32.16
C GLU A 79 20.78 46.90 -30.90
N GLU A 80 20.60 48.01 -30.17
CA GLU A 80 19.69 48.05 -29.01
C GLU A 80 18.24 47.76 -29.43
N ALA A 81 17.78 48.32 -30.55
CA ALA A 81 16.44 48.05 -31.06
C ALA A 81 16.24 46.57 -31.45
N ILE A 82 17.27 45.90 -31.99
CA ILE A 82 17.24 44.46 -32.31
C ILE A 82 17.17 43.62 -31.03
N GLU A 83 17.98 43.92 -30.02
CA GLU A 83 17.93 43.20 -28.73
C GLU A 83 16.58 43.41 -28.03
N ASN A 84 16.07 44.65 -28.03
CA ASN A 84 14.72 44.94 -27.55
C ASN A 84 13.65 44.20 -28.37
N ALA A 85 13.85 44.03 -29.68
CA ALA A 85 12.92 43.31 -30.55
C ALA A 85 12.91 41.81 -30.26
N ARG A 86 14.08 41.21 -29.96
CA ARG A 86 14.20 39.81 -29.52
C ARG A 86 13.43 39.56 -28.23
N VAL A 87 13.52 40.47 -27.26
CA VAL A 87 12.74 40.38 -26.01
C VAL A 87 11.25 40.58 -26.30
N ALA A 88 10.89 41.62 -27.05
CA ALA A 88 9.50 41.97 -27.32
C ALA A 88 8.76 40.86 -28.09
N ILE A 89 9.35 40.29 -29.14
CA ILE A 89 8.71 39.21 -29.92
C ILE A 89 8.55 37.93 -29.10
N ASN A 90 9.42 37.68 -28.12
CA ASN A 90 9.30 36.55 -27.20
C ASN A 90 8.21 36.78 -26.14
N ASN A 91 7.91 38.04 -25.83
CA ASN A 91 6.84 38.45 -24.93
C ASN A 91 5.47 38.61 -25.62
N LEU A 92 5.41 38.44 -26.94
CA LEU A 92 4.17 38.42 -27.72
C LEU A 92 3.68 36.98 -27.89
N GLU A 93 2.58 36.66 -27.19
CA GLU A 93 1.85 35.40 -27.30
C GLU A 93 0.60 35.66 -28.17
N VAL A 94 0.52 35.06 -29.35
CA VAL A 94 -0.71 35.02 -30.17
C VAL A 94 -0.92 33.58 -30.60
N TYR A 95 -2.00 32.97 -30.11
CA TYR A 95 -2.29 31.56 -30.32
C TYR A 95 -3.77 31.35 -30.62
N GLY A 96 -4.06 30.39 -31.49
CA GLY A 96 -5.42 30.06 -31.88
C GLY A 96 -5.46 29.04 -33.01
N THR A 97 -6.62 28.95 -33.64
CA THR A 97 -6.83 28.09 -34.83
C THR A 97 -6.08 28.61 -36.07
N LEU A 98 -5.73 29.90 -36.09
CA LEU A 98 -4.83 30.47 -37.09
C LEU A 98 -3.36 30.11 -36.82
N LYS A 99 -2.55 30.19 -37.87
CA LYS A 99 -1.09 30.25 -37.79
C LYS A 99 -0.61 31.70 -37.90
N THR A 100 0.55 31.99 -37.33
CA THR A 100 1.12 33.35 -37.38
C THR A 100 2.54 33.34 -37.92
N ASN A 101 2.99 34.47 -38.47
CA ASN A 101 4.37 34.65 -38.91
C ASN A 101 5.37 34.88 -37.76
N ILE A 102 4.94 34.84 -36.49
CA ILE A 102 5.78 35.08 -35.31
C ILE A 102 7.01 34.17 -35.26
N PRO A 103 6.93 32.84 -35.54
CA PRO A 103 8.11 31.98 -35.59
C PRO A 103 9.15 32.44 -36.62
N PHE A 104 8.70 32.92 -37.79
CA PHE A 104 9.57 33.50 -38.81
C PHE A 104 10.21 34.81 -38.33
N LEU A 105 9.47 35.70 -37.68
CA LEU A 105 10.02 36.94 -37.12
C LEU A 105 11.09 36.67 -36.05
N LYS A 106 10.86 35.68 -35.17
CA LYS A 106 11.84 35.20 -34.18
C LYS A 106 13.10 34.66 -34.86
N TRP A 107 12.92 33.85 -35.91
CA TRP A 107 14.04 33.32 -36.68
C TRP A 107 14.83 34.45 -37.37
N LEU A 108 14.15 35.41 -38.00
CA LEU A 108 14.73 36.52 -38.75
C LEU A 108 15.63 37.40 -37.86
N LEU A 109 15.16 37.75 -36.66
CA LEU A 109 15.92 38.57 -35.70
C LEU A 109 17.19 37.87 -35.17
N ASN A 110 17.31 36.56 -35.37
CA ASN A 110 18.48 35.76 -34.98
C ASN A 110 19.46 35.49 -36.14
N GLN A 111 19.15 35.93 -37.37
CA GLN A 111 20.06 35.73 -38.50
C GLN A 111 21.23 36.73 -38.46
N PRO A 112 22.49 36.26 -38.52
CA PRO A 112 23.66 37.14 -38.55
C PRO A 112 23.58 38.21 -39.63
N GLU A 113 23.08 37.87 -40.82
CA GLU A 113 22.95 38.77 -41.96
C GLU A 113 21.94 39.89 -41.69
N PHE A 114 20.84 39.59 -40.98
CA PHE A 114 19.88 40.59 -40.54
C PHE A 114 20.52 41.54 -39.52
N VAL A 115 21.29 41.01 -38.57
CA VAL A 115 21.95 41.80 -37.52
C VAL A 115 23.03 42.71 -38.11
N THR A 116 23.84 42.24 -39.07
CA THR A 116 25.03 42.97 -39.53
C THR A 116 24.77 43.98 -40.66
N TYR A 117 23.95 43.66 -41.67
CA TYR A 117 23.94 44.45 -42.93
C TYR A 117 22.59 45.06 -43.32
N GLY A 118 21.48 44.65 -42.69
CA GLY A 118 20.14 44.99 -43.18
C GLY A 118 19.79 44.21 -44.45
N VAL A 119 18.53 43.83 -44.60
CA VAL A 119 18.10 42.90 -45.66
C VAL A 119 17.80 43.66 -46.96
N HIS A 120 18.28 43.16 -48.10
CA HIS A 120 17.80 43.55 -49.44
C HIS A 120 16.81 42.51 -50.00
N ASN A 121 15.91 42.92 -50.91
CA ASN A 121 14.80 42.08 -51.41
C ASN A 121 15.22 40.70 -51.96
N ARG A 122 16.44 40.56 -52.49
CA ARG A 122 16.99 39.29 -53.04
C ARG A 122 17.36 38.25 -51.97
N LEU A 123 17.50 38.66 -50.71
CA LEU A 123 17.85 37.77 -49.60
C LEU A 123 16.67 36.85 -49.22
N TYR A 124 15.42 37.33 -49.35
CA TYR A 124 14.23 36.51 -49.12
C TYR A 124 14.04 35.44 -50.20
N GLU A 125 14.23 35.79 -51.47
CA GLU A 125 14.12 34.83 -52.59
C GLU A 125 15.14 33.69 -52.43
N ARG A 126 16.37 34.02 -52.02
CA ARG A 126 17.39 33.04 -51.68
C ARG A 126 17.02 32.19 -50.45
N TRP A 127 16.56 32.80 -49.36
CA TRP A 127 16.14 32.05 -48.17
C TRP A 127 14.95 31.13 -48.44
N ARG A 128 13.98 31.56 -49.27
CA ARG A 128 12.83 30.73 -49.67
C ARG A 128 13.26 29.48 -50.42
N ASP A 129 14.28 29.58 -51.27
CA ASP A 129 14.69 28.51 -52.17
C ASP A 129 15.83 27.63 -51.59
N GLU A 130 16.65 28.15 -50.65
CA GLU A 130 17.80 27.44 -50.05
C GLU A 130 17.62 27.05 -48.57
N VAL A 131 16.71 27.69 -47.82
CA VAL A 131 16.59 27.51 -46.36
C VAL A 131 15.26 26.86 -46.02
N VAL A 132 15.31 25.58 -45.62
CA VAL A 132 14.24 25.01 -44.81
C VAL A 132 14.27 25.74 -43.47
N PHE A 133 13.25 26.55 -43.19
CA PHE A 133 13.13 27.25 -41.91
C PHE A 133 13.08 26.21 -40.78
N ASN A 134 14.21 25.96 -40.13
CA ASN A 134 14.32 25.04 -39.02
C ASN A 134 13.81 25.74 -37.75
N PHE A 135 12.49 25.81 -37.61
CA PHE A 135 11.87 26.29 -36.38
C PHE A 135 12.20 25.32 -35.25
N LYS A 136 12.51 25.86 -34.07
CA LYS A 136 12.75 25.01 -32.89
C LYS A 136 11.45 24.26 -32.57
N GLU A 137 11.40 22.98 -32.89
CA GLU A 137 10.30 22.11 -32.49
C GLU A 137 10.34 21.87 -30.98
N PRO A 138 9.16 21.70 -30.35
CA PRO A 138 9.13 21.31 -28.95
C PRO A 138 9.68 19.90 -28.76
N ASP A 139 10.11 19.59 -27.54
CA ASP A 139 10.54 18.24 -27.20
C ASP A 139 9.42 17.23 -27.53
N PHE A 140 9.79 16.17 -28.25
CA PHE A 140 8.84 15.19 -28.79
C PHE A 140 8.02 14.54 -27.66
N GLU A 141 8.69 14.14 -26.58
CA GLU A 141 8.06 13.41 -25.49
C GLU A 141 7.15 14.32 -24.65
N GLU A 142 7.65 15.53 -24.37
CA GLU A 142 6.91 16.57 -23.67
C GLU A 142 5.64 16.96 -24.46
N SER A 143 5.70 16.95 -25.79
CA SER A 143 4.57 17.25 -26.67
C SER A 143 3.50 16.16 -26.67
N VAL A 144 3.90 14.89 -26.77
CA VAL A 144 2.98 13.73 -26.69
C VAL A 144 2.26 13.73 -25.34
N VAL A 145 3.01 13.82 -24.24
CA VAL A 145 2.46 13.81 -22.88
C VAL A 145 1.55 15.02 -22.64
N SER A 146 1.98 16.22 -23.04
CA SER A 146 1.17 17.43 -22.85
C SER A 146 -0.14 17.39 -23.66
N SER A 147 -0.11 16.88 -24.89
CA SER A 147 -1.31 16.69 -25.73
C SER A 147 -2.34 15.81 -25.04
N ILE A 148 -1.91 14.62 -24.62
CA ILE A 148 -2.78 13.63 -23.99
C ILE A 148 -3.25 14.13 -22.63
N ALA A 149 -2.36 14.69 -21.81
CA ALA A 149 -2.67 15.18 -20.48
C ALA A 149 -3.70 16.31 -20.49
N VAL A 150 -3.55 17.30 -21.38
CA VAL A 150 -4.52 18.42 -21.47
C VAL A 150 -5.89 17.90 -21.90
N ARG A 151 -5.95 17.06 -22.93
CA ARG A 151 -7.21 16.51 -23.43
C ARG A 151 -7.89 15.64 -22.37
N ALA A 152 -7.15 14.71 -21.77
CA ALA A 152 -7.67 13.88 -20.69
C ALA A 152 -8.09 14.69 -19.46
N PHE A 153 -7.39 15.79 -19.16
CA PHE A 153 -7.76 16.68 -18.06
C PHE A 153 -9.09 17.40 -18.33
N GLU A 154 -9.28 17.93 -19.54
CA GLU A 154 -10.55 18.55 -19.96
C GLU A 154 -11.70 17.53 -19.95
N GLU A 155 -11.49 16.33 -20.49
CA GLU A 155 -12.51 15.28 -20.50
C GLU A 155 -12.83 14.80 -19.08
N SER A 156 -11.84 14.77 -18.17
CA SER A 156 -12.04 14.39 -16.75
C SER A 156 -12.80 15.41 -15.91
N GLN A 157 -13.09 16.62 -16.44
CA GLN A 157 -13.94 17.59 -15.72
C GLN A 157 -15.41 17.11 -15.67
N ASP A 158 -15.81 16.25 -16.59
CA ASP A 158 -17.10 15.57 -16.54
C ASP A 158 -16.93 14.22 -15.81
N ALA A 159 -17.49 14.13 -14.60
CA ALA A 159 -17.40 12.93 -13.77
C ALA A 159 -18.00 11.68 -14.44
N LEU A 160 -18.94 11.82 -15.38
CA LEU A 160 -19.53 10.69 -16.11
C LEU A 160 -18.56 10.04 -17.09
N ARG A 161 -17.46 10.73 -17.44
CA ARG A 161 -16.41 10.20 -18.31
C ARG A 161 -15.35 9.40 -17.56
N ILE A 162 -15.41 9.34 -16.23
CA ILE A 162 -14.44 8.62 -15.41
C ILE A 162 -15.01 7.24 -15.06
N GLU A 163 -14.35 6.19 -15.53
CA GLU A 163 -14.65 4.81 -15.15
C GLU A 163 -14.38 4.57 -13.65
N ALA A 164 -14.98 3.50 -13.09
CA ALA A 164 -14.82 3.12 -11.68
C ALA A 164 -13.39 2.74 -11.24
N ASN A 165 -12.46 2.60 -12.20
CA ASN A 165 -11.03 2.37 -11.96
C ASN A 165 -10.21 3.66 -12.11
N GLY A 166 -10.86 4.82 -12.28
CA GLY A 166 -10.23 6.12 -12.52
C GLY A 166 -9.88 6.39 -13.99
N LYS A 167 -10.08 5.44 -14.92
CA LYS A 167 -9.76 5.63 -16.33
C LYS A 167 -10.67 6.69 -16.94
N VAL A 168 -10.06 7.65 -17.64
CA VAL A 168 -10.79 8.68 -18.40
C VAL A 168 -11.04 8.22 -19.83
N GLY A 169 -10.06 7.55 -20.43
CA GLY A 169 -10.17 7.08 -21.80
C GLY A 169 -8.86 6.59 -22.38
N ASP A 170 -8.94 6.12 -23.62
CA ASP A 170 -7.79 5.75 -24.43
C ASP A 170 -7.55 6.81 -25.50
N TYR A 171 -6.33 7.34 -25.53
CA TYR A 171 -5.92 8.43 -26.38
C TYR A 171 -4.91 7.91 -27.39
N ARG A 172 -5.20 8.17 -28.66
CA ARG A 172 -4.33 7.85 -29.78
C ARG A 172 -3.99 9.13 -30.51
N LEU A 173 -2.71 9.30 -30.82
CA LEU A 173 -2.24 10.40 -31.65
C LEU A 173 -1.10 9.93 -32.55
N ILE A 174 -0.89 10.65 -33.64
CA ILE A 174 0.24 10.48 -34.54
C ILE A 174 1.16 11.67 -34.35
N LEU A 175 2.42 11.37 -34.04
CA LEU A 175 3.52 12.32 -34.04
C LEU A 175 4.75 11.60 -34.59
N ASN A 176 5.53 12.28 -35.44
CA ASN A 176 6.66 11.69 -36.19
C ASN A 176 6.29 10.45 -37.01
N ASN A 177 5.08 10.43 -37.58
CA ASN A 177 4.59 9.35 -38.44
C ASN A 177 4.46 7.97 -37.73
N GLU A 178 4.29 7.98 -36.41
CA GLU A 178 4.05 6.77 -35.60
C GLU A 178 2.83 6.95 -34.70
N TRP A 179 2.09 5.87 -34.46
CA TRP A 179 1.00 5.89 -33.49
C TRP A 179 1.51 5.82 -32.06
N GLN A 180 1.09 6.78 -31.24
CA GLN A 180 1.27 6.81 -29.81
C GLN A 180 -0.07 6.51 -29.15
N THR A 181 -0.13 5.47 -28.31
CA THR A 181 -1.37 5.04 -27.66
C THR A 181 -1.20 4.97 -26.15
N TYR A 182 -2.00 5.77 -25.44
CA TYR A 182 -1.97 5.86 -23.98
C TYR A 182 -3.37 5.72 -23.39
N SER A 183 -3.45 5.06 -22.24
CA SER A 183 -4.62 5.14 -21.37
C SER A 183 -4.36 6.22 -20.32
N ALA A 184 -5.29 7.16 -20.14
CA ALA A 184 -5.19 8.18 -19.11
C ALA A 184 -6.10 7.85 -17.92
N TYR A 185 -5.56 7.98 -16.71
CA TYR A 185 -6.26 7.74 -15.45
C TYR A 185 -6.25 9.00 -14.60
N LYS A 186 -7.41 9.36 -14.04
CA LYS A 186 -7.57 10.42 -13.05
C LYS A 186 -7.15 9.90 -11.69
N VAL A 187 -5.95 10.26 -11.27
CA VAL A 187 -5.33 9.78 -10.02
C VAL A 187 -5.32 10.84 -8.91
N GLY A 188 -5.75 12.06 -9.22
CA GLY A 188 -5.94 13.14 -8.26
C GLY A 188 -6.73 14.30 -8.89
N PRO A 189 -7.08 15.35 -8.13
CA PRO A 189 -7.91 16.45 -8.63
C PRO A 189 -7.28 17.18 -9.84
N HIS A 190 -5.96 17.39 -9.78
CA HIS A 190 -5.16 17.98 -10.86
C HIS A 190 -4.12 17.03 -11.43
N THR A 191 -4.22 15.73 -11.11
CA THR A 191 -3.17 14.75 -11.42
C THR A 191 -3.72 13.64 -12.30
N LEU A 192 -2.98 13.32 -13.37
CA LEU A 192 -3.25 12.23 -14.28
C LEU A 192 -2.07 11.25 -14.29
N ALA A 193 -2.36 9.96 -14.42
CA ALA A 193 -1.37 8.95 -14.76
C ALA A 193 -1.61 8.49 -16.21
N LEU A 194 -0.59 8.63 -17.05
CA LEU A 194 -0.62 8.18 -18.43
C LEU A 194 0.13 6.85 -18.53
N VAL A 195 -0.55 5.83 -19.03
CA VAL A 195 0.00 4.48 -19.18
C VAL A 195 0.13 4.16 -20.66
N ASN A 196 1.34 3.87 -21.13
CA ASN A 196 1.56 3.46 -22.51
C ASN A 196 0.96 2.06 -22.73
N LYS A 197 0.09 1.88 -23.75
CA LYS A 197 -0.53 0.58 -24.02
C LYS A 197 0.46 -0.48 -24.53
N ASN A 198 1.52 -0.06 -25.21
CA ASN A 198 2.56 -0.94 -25.73
C ASN A 198 3.59 -1.31 -24.65
N ASN A 199 3.71 -0.51 -23.59
CA ASN A 199 4.52 -0.80 -22.43
C ASN A 199 3.80 -0.38 -21.13
N PRO A 200 2.93 -1.23 -20.56
CA PRO A 200 2.14 -0.91 -19.37
C PRO A 200 2.95 -0.61 -18.10
N GLN A 201 4.26 -0.91 -18.08
CA GLN A 201 5.16 -0.55 -16.98
C GLN A 201 5.61 0.92 -17.05
N ASN A 202 5.45 1.57 -18.20
CA ASN A 202 5.74 2.98 -18.37
C ASN A 202 4.52 3.82 -17.97
N VAL A 203 4.55 4.29 -16.72
CA VAL A 203 3.56 5.18 -16.14
C VAL A 203 4.18 6.56 -15.96
N VAL A 204 3.57 7.58 -16.55
CA VAL A 204 3.99 8.98 -16.41
C VAL A 204 2.94 9.72 -15.59
N GLU A 205 3.34 10.29 -14.46
CA GLU A 205 2.47 11.15 -13.66
C GLU A 205 2.59 12.60 -14.14
N VAL A 206 1.44 13.25 -14.35
CA VAL A 206 1.35 14.60 -14.89
C VAL A 206 0.38 15.42 -14.06
N LYS A 207 0.82 16.57 -13.55
CA LYS A 207 -0.08 17.54 -12.91
C LYS A 207 -0.49 18.61 -13.93
N VAL A 208 -1.78 18.88 -14.06
CA VAL A 208 -2.33 19.83 -15.04
C VAL A 208 -3.14 20.89 -14.30
N HIS A 209 -2.74 22.14 -14.44
CA HIS A 209 -3.46 23.31 -13.93
C HIS A 209 -3.92 24.17 -15.09
N LYS A 210 -5.24 24.36 -15.22
CA LYS A 210 -5.80 25.29 -16.20
C LYS A 210 -5.72 26.72 -15.64
N GLN A 211 -5.23 27.65 -16.46
CA GLN A 211 -5.17 29.08 -16.13
C GLN A 211 -6.49 29.77 -16.54
N GLU A 212 -6.68 31.04 -16.19
CA GLU A 212 -7.93 31.79 -16.45
C GLU A 212 -8.34 31.82 -17.94
N THR A 213 -7.37 31.82 -18.86
CA THR A 213 -7.67 31.79 -20.31
C THR A 213 -7.98 30.37 -20.80
N ALA A 214 -8.97 30.25 -21.69
CA ALA A 214 -9.55 28.96 -22.06
C ALA A 214 -8.57 27.94 -22.67
N ALA A 215 -7.45 28.41 -23.23
CA ALA A 215 -6.46 27.61 -23.94
C ALA A 215 -5.14 27.38 -23.18
N ARG A 216 -4.96 27.93 -21.98
CA ARG A 216 -3.66 27.94 -21.27
C ARG A 216 -3.61 26.96 -20.10
N TYR A 217 -2.55 26.17 -20.09
CA TYR A 217 -2.29 25.11 -19.12
C TYR A 217 -0.86 25.20 -18.60
N ASP A 218 -0.70 24.95 -17.31
CA ASP A 218 0.57 24.60 -16.70
C ASP A 218 0.59 23.08 -16.52
N VAL A 219 1.44 22.41 -17.30
CA VAL A 219 1.65 20.96 -17.26
C VAL A 219 2.94 20.70 -16.52
N ILE A 220 2.91 19.89 -15.47
CA ILE A 220 4.07 19.56 -14.65
C ILE A 220 4.38 18.08 -14.84
N ILE A 221 5.55 17.79 -15.41
CA ILE A 221 6.04 16.42 -15.66
C ILE A 221 7.32 16.27 -14.83
N ASN A 222 7.35 15.33 -13.89
CA ASN A 222 8.49 15.06 -13.00
C ASN A 222 9.06 16.34 -12.34
N GLY A 223 8.17 17.18 -11.81
CA GLY A 223 8.53 18.46 -11.15
C GLY A 223 8.89 19.61 -12.11
N LYS A 224 9.14 19.36 -13.39
CA LYS A 224 9.39 20.41 -14.39
C LYS A 224 8.05 21.00 -14.84
N LYS A 225 7.88 22.30 -14.59
CA LYS A 225 6.71 23.07 -15.04
C LYS A 225 6.87 23.53 -16.49
N THR A 226 5.87 23.22 -17.30
CA THR A 226 5.80 23.50 -18.72
C THR A 226 4.54 24.29 -19.05
N LYS A 227 4.71 25.39 -19.79
CA LYS A 227 3.58 26.21 -20.25
C LYS A 227 3.05 25.64 -21.56
N VAL A 228 1.78 25.28 -21.58
CA VAL A 228 1.12 24.68 -22.73
C VAL A 228 -0.07 25.51 -23.14
N LEU A 229 -0.14 25.89 -24.42
CA LEU A 229 -1.38 26.35 -25.05
C LEU A 229 -1.93 25.21 -25.90
N SER A 230 -3.23 24.94 -25.85
CA SER A 230 -3.82 23.84 -26.62
C SER A 230 -5.17 24.19 -27.23
N THR A 231 -5.42 23.67 -28.44
CA THR A 231 -6.73 23.69 -29.09
C THR A 231 -6.91 22.50 -30.02
N VAL A 232 -8.14 22.01 -30.15
CA VAL A 232 -8.50 20.94 -31.09
C VAL A 232 -8.98 21.55 -32.41
N LEU A 233 -8.39 21.14 -33.51
CA LEU A 233 -8.69 21.57 -34.87
C LEU A 233 -9.62 20.55 -35.55
N GLY A 234 -10.92 20.84 -35.59
CA GLY A 234 -11.89 20.05 -36.35
C GLY A 234 -12.04 18.57 -35.95
N GLY A 235 -11.52 18.18 -34.78
CA GLY A 235 -11.54 16.79 -34.29
C GLY A 235 -10.45 15.88 -34.88
N GLU A 236 -9.89 16.21 -36.04
CA GLU A 236 -8.87 15.41 -36.73
C GLU A 236 -7.44 15.69 -36.23
N ALA A 237 -7.18 16.87 -35.65
CA ALA A 237 -5.87 17.27 -35.14
C ALA A 237 -5.97 18.11 -33.85
N GLN A 238 -4.90 18.14 -33.07
CA GLN A 238 -4.74 19.04 -31.93
C GLN A 238 -3.50 19.89 -32.14
N LYS A 239 -3.65 21.21 -32.03
CA LYS A 239 -2.55 22.15 -32.03
C LYS A 239 -2.10 22.37 -30.59
N LEU A 240 -0.79 22.46 -30.38
CA LEU A 240 -0.18 22.78 -29.10
C LEU A 240 0.90 23.85 -29.27
N SER A 241 1.11 24.67 -28.25
CA SER A 241 2.33 25.45 -28.07
C SER A 241 2.96 25.07 -26.74
N VAL A 242 4.13 24.45 -26.77
CA VAL A 242 4.87 23.97 -25.59
C VAL A 242 6.06 24.89 -25.39
N ASN A 243 6.08 25.66 -24.29
CA ASN A 243 7.08 26.69 -24.00
C ASN A 243 7.31 27.68 -25.18
N GLY A 244 6.26 27.96 -25.95
CA GLY A 244 6.28 28.89 -27.08
C GLY A 244 6.68 28.28 -28.43
N ALA A 245 7.01 26.99 -28.49
CA ALA A 245 7.20 26.24 -29.74
C ALA A 245 5.90 25.54 -30.14
N GLU A 246 5.44 25.73 -31.37
CA GLU A 246 4.17 25.15 -31.84
C GLU A 246 4.39 23.77 -32.45
N VAL A 247 3.48 22.84 -32.16
CA VAL A 247 3.40 21.50 -32.76
C VAL A 247 1.95 21.15 -33.04
N GLU A 248 1.71 20.42 -34.11
CA GLU A 248 0.41 19.89 -34.48
C GLU A 248 0.48 18.36 -34.41
N VAL A 249 -0.33 17.75 -33.55
CA VAL A 249 -0.46 16.30 -33.44
C VAL A 249 -1.74 15.87 -34.15
N MET A 250 -1.67 14.79 -34.93
CA MET A 250 -2.85 14.27 -35.62
C MET A 250 -3.57 13.28 -34.70
N LEU A 251 -4.90 13.35 -34.65
CA LEU A 251 -5.74 12.42 -33.89
C LEU A 251 -6.26 11.29 -34.80
N GLU A 252 -6.28 11.54 -36.11
CA GLU A 252 -6.64 10.58 -37.15
C GLU A 252 -5.55 10.52 -38.25
N GLN A 253 -5.45 9.37 -38.94
CA GLN A 253 -4.48 9.20 -40.02
C GLN A 253 -4.87 10.07 -41.24
N PRO A 254 -3.98 10.94 -41.74
CA PRO A 254 -4.26 11.72 -42.95
C PRO A 254 -4.46 10.79 -44.16
N ASP A 255 -5.54 10.99 -44.93
CA ASP A 255 -5.84 10.20 -46.12
C ASP A 255 -5.38 10.93 -47.41
N PRO A 256 -4.18 10.64 -47.95
CA PRO A 256 -3.69 11.25 -49.18
C PRO A 256 -4.49 10.85 -50.43
N SER A 257 -5.33 9.81 -50.37
CA SER A 257 -6.19 9.42 -51.50
C SER A 257 -7.32 10.43 -51.73
N ARG A 258 -7.57 11.33 -50.78
CA ARG A 258 -8.59 12.35 -50.85
C ARG A 258 -8.01 13.74 -50.63
N LEU A 259 -8.32 14.65 -51.54
CA LEU A 259 -8.06 16.06 -51.35
C LEU A 259 -9.25 16.69 -50.63
N LYS A 260 -9.04 17.21 -49.42
CA LYS A 260 -10.02 17.98 -48.66
C LYS A 260 -9.82 19.49 -48.85
N GLY A 261 -10.86 20.28 -48.64
CA GLY A 261 -10.82 21.73 -48.73
C GLY A 261 -9.97 22.32 -47.62
N SER A 262 -8.97 23.12 -47.98
CA SER A 262 -8.10 23.80 -47.02
C SER A 262 -8.74 25.05 -46.40
N MET A 263 -9.81 25.55 -47.00
CA MET A 263 -10.51 26.76 -46.57
C MET A 263 -11.96 26.76 -47.05
N SER A 264 -12.79 27.56 -46.38
CA SER A 264 -14.17 27.77 -46.80
C SER A 264 -14.24 28.73 -47.98
N GLY A 265 -14.99 28.39 -49.02
CA GLY A 265 -15.11 29.22 -50.21
C GLY A 265 -16.10 28.66 -51.22
N LYS A 266 -16.35 29.40 -52.30
CA LYS A 266 -17.21 28.95 -53.39
C LYS A 266 -16.36 28.39 -54.51
N ILE A 267 -16.60 27.17 -54.96
CA ILE A 267 -15.87 26.58 -56.09
C ILE A 267 -16.14 27.44 -57.34
N LEU A 268 -15.10 28.03 -57.91
CA LEU A 268 -15.21 28.81 -59.14
C LEU A 268 -15.11 27.88 -60.34
N MET A 269 -14.08 27.03 -60.32
CA MET A 269 -13.73 26.18 -61.44
C MET A 269 -13.00 24.95 -60.94
N ILE A 270 -13.23 23.83 -61.61
CA ILE A 270 -12.51 22.58 -61.39
C ILE A 270 -11.64 22.39 -62.62
N ASN A 271 -10.32 22.42 -62.43
CA ASN A 271 -9.34 22.43 -63.52
C ASN A 271 -8.99 21.02 -64.02
N VAL A 272 -9.60 20.00 -63.43
CA VAL A 272 -9.35 18.59 -63.72
C VAL A 272 -10.67 17.85 -63.90
N LYS A 273 -10.63 16.75 -64.65
CA LYS A 273 -11.75 15.85 -64.87
C LYS A 273 -11.40 14.46 -64.34
N ARG A 274 -12.42 13.66 -64.07
CA ARG A 274 -12.23 12.23 -63.76
C ARG A 274 -11.41 11.57 -64.87
N GLY A 275 -10.34 10.88 -64.50
CA GLY A 275 -9.38 10.24 -65.40
C GLY A 275 -8.12 11.06 -65.68
N ASP A 276 -8.06 12.33 -65.30
CA ASP A 276 -6.89 13.18 -65.55
C ASP A 276 -5.72 12.80 -64.63
N LYS A 277 -4.51 12.76 -65.18
CA LYS A 277 -3.26 12.66 -64.41
C LYS A 277 -2.87 14.03 -63.88
N VAL A 278 -2.61 14.12 -62.58
CA VAL A 278 -2.16 15.34 -61.92
C VAL A 278 -0.80 15.13 -61.27
N LYS A 279 0.06 16.16 -61.29
CA LYS A 279 1.35 16.18 -60.56
C LYS A 279 1.21 16.95 -59.25
N VAL A 280 2.08 16.66 -58.28
CA VAL A 280 2.19 17.46 -57.05
C VAL A 280 2.36 18.95 -57.39
N GLY A 281 1.57 19.82 -56.75
CA GLY A 281 1.59 21.26 -57.00
C GLY A 281 0.76 21.73 -58.20
N GLN A 282 0.22 20.82 -59.01
CA GLN A 282 -0.69 21.17 -60.11
C GLN A 282 -2.01 21.70 -59.56
N ILE A 283 -2.49 22.80 -60.13
CA ILE A 283 -3.76 23.42 -59.72
C ILE A 283 -4.91 22.52 -60.18
N VAL A 284 -5.73 22.07 -59.25
CA VAL A 284 -6.83 21.13 -59.51
C VAL A 284 -8.20 21.78 -59.33
N ILE A 285 -8.32 22.71 -58.38
CA ILE A 285 -9.56 23.45 -58.12
C ILE A 285 -9.19 24.91 -57.90
N LYS A 286 -9.99 25.81 -58.45
CA LYS A 286 -9.97 27.22 -58.11
C LYS A 286 -11.25 27.57 -57.37
N LEU A 287 -11.11 28.26 -56.26
CA LEU A 287 -12.23 28.69 -55.44
C LEU A 287 -12.13 30.18 -55.15
N TRP A 288 -13.29 30.79 -54.97
CA TRP A 288 -13.41 32.16 -54.51
C TRP A 288 -13.46 32.13 -52.99
N ALA A 289 -12.33 32.51 -52.41
CA ALA A 289 -12.20 32.74 -50.98
C ALA A 289 -11.35 34.00 -50.79
N ASN A 290 -11.57 34.74 -49.71
CA ASN A 290 -10.75 35.91 -49.38
C ASN A 290 -10.81 37.01 -50.45
N LYS A 291 -11.98 37.21 -51.09
CA LYS A 291 -12.22 38.17 -52.19
C LYS A 291 -11.23 38.05 -53.37
N THR A 292 -10.56 36.91 -53.49
CA THR A 292 -9.57 36.62 -54.51
C THR A 292 -9.77 35.20 -55.01
N GLU A 293 -9.21 34.90 -56.18
CA GLU A 293 -9.13 33.54 -56.69
C GLU A 293 -8.02 32.79 -55.96
N GLN A 294 -8.38 31.67 -55.34
CA GLN A 294 -7.45 30.80 -54.61
C GLN A 294 -7.29 29.48 -55.36
N GLU A 295 -6.04 29.04 -55.48
CA GLU A 295 -5.68 27.82 -56.21
C GLU A 295 -5.44 26.67 -55.23
N ILE A 296 -6.32 25.68 -55.25
CA ILE A 296 -6.08 24.40 -54.59
C ILE A 296 -5.22 23.54 -55.52
N ARG A 297 -4.09 23.08 -54.99
CA ARG A 297 -3.11 22.25 -55.69
C ARG A 297 -3.21 20.80 -55.26
N ALA A 298 -2.90 19.88 -56.17
CA ALA A 298 -2.75 18.46 -55.85
C ALA A 298 -1.60 18.26 -54.85
N LEU A 299 -1.89 17.55 -53.76
CA LEU A 299 -0.90 17.21 -52.73
C LEU A 299 -0.10 15.94 -53.08
N VAL A 300 -0.61 15.14 -54.03
CA VAL A 300 -0.01 13.89 -54.49
C VAL A 300 -0.06 13.82 -56.01
N GLU A 301 0.87 13.09 -56.61
CA GLU A 301 0.78 12.70 -58.03
C GLU A 301 -0.18 11.51 -58.16
N GLY A 302 -1.13 11.58 -59.09
CA GLY A 302 -2.17 10.55 -59.21
C GLY A 302 -3.16 10.80 -60.35
N VAL A 303 -4.09 9.86 -60.54
CA VAL A 303 -5.21 10.00 -61.49
C VAL A 303 -6.44 10.45 -60.72
N VAL A 304 -7.23 11.41 -61.21
CA VAL A 304 -8.48 11.81 -60.52
C VAL A 304 -9.54 10.70 -60.67
N ASP A 305 -9.96 10.07 -59.58
CA ASP A 305 -11.02 9.03 -59.55
C ASP A 305 -12.42 9.64 -59.42
N ALA A 306 -12.57 10.62 -58.53
CA ALA A 306 -13.85 11.27 -58.29
C ALA A 306 -13.64 12.75 -57.97
N ILE A 307 -14.63 13.54 -58.37
CA ILE A 307 -14.74 14.95 -58.01
C ILE A 307 -16.00 15.03 -57.16
N GLU A 308 -15.86 15.33 -55.87
CA GLU A 308 -16.93 15.28 -54.88
C GLU A 308 -17.68 16.62 -54.74
N VAL A 309 -17.29 17.61 -55.55
CA VAL A 309 -17.85 18.98 -55.57
C VAL A 309 -18.08 19.45 -57.00
N ALA A 310 -18.96 20.43 -57.19
CA ALA A 310 -19.25 21.08 -58.46
C ALA A 310 -18.91 22.58 -58.44
N ALA A 311 -18.70 23.18 -59.62
CA ALA A 311 -18.56 24.62 -59.75
C ALA A 311 -19.84 25.32 -59.26
N GLY A 312 -19.68 26.29 -58.37
CA GLY A 312 -20.77 26.97 -57.69
C GLY A 312 -21.03 26.47 -56.27
N ASP A 313 -20.51 25.32 -55.86
CA ASP A 313 -20.71 24.79 -54.51
C ASP A 313 -19.97 25.61 -53.46
N SER A 314 -20.58 25.77 -52.29
CA SER A 314 -19.92 26.32 -51.10
C SER A 314 -19.33 25.17 -50.29
N VAL A 315 -18.02 25.20 -50.10
CA VAL A 315 -17.27 24.19 -49.35
C VAL A 315 -16.70 24.79 -48.08
N GLY A 316 -16.54 23.99 -47.03
CA GLY A 316 -15.86 24.34 -45.78
C GLY A 316 -14.49 23.67 -45.64
N GLN A 317 -13.68 24.13 -44.69
CA GLN A 317 -12.43 23.44 -44.32
C GLN A 317 -12.71 21.97 -43.95
N GLY A 318 -11.93 21.04 -44.49
CA GLY A 318 -12.10 19.59 -44.31
C GLY A 318 -13.10 18.92 -45.28
N THR A 319 -13.86 19.69 -46.05
CA THR A 319 -14.84 19.12 -47.02
C THR A 319 -14.10 18.34 -48.10
N PRO A 320 -14.42 17.06 -48.35
CA PRO A 320 -13.84 16.31 -49.46
C PRO A 320 -14.09 16.99 -50.80
N LEU A 321 -13.05 17.13 -51.63
CA LEU A 321 -13.11 17.81 -52.93
C LEU A 321 -12.83 16.85 -54.09
N LEU A 322 -11.74 16.09 -54.00
CA LEU A 322 -11.31 15.15 -55.04
C LEU A 322 -10.87 13.85 -54.39
N LYS A 323 -10.99 12.75 -55.13
CA LYS A 323 -10.41 11.46 -54.81
C LYS A 323 -9.44 11.05 -55.92
N PHE A 324 -8.28 10.49 -55.58
CA PHE A 324 -7.29 10.02 -56.53
C PHE A 324 -7.32 8.48 -56.67
N ALA A 325 -7.31 8.00 -57.91
CA ALA A 325 -7.15 6.60 -58.29
C ALA A 325 -5.67 6.21 -58.26
N GLY A 326 -5.39 5.01 -57.74
CA GLY A 326 -4.04 4.43 -57.70
C GLY A 326 -3.11 5.03 -56.63
N VAL A 327 -3.53 6.11 -55.97
CA VAL A 327 -2.94 6.55 -54.69
C VAL A 327 -3.45 5.57 -53.65
N LYS A 328 -2.57 4.67 -53.20
CA LYS A 328 -2.91 3.73 -52.14
C LYS A 328 -3.40 4.52 -50.93
N GLU A 329 -4.48 4.03 -50.31
CA GLU A 329 -4.78 4.40 -48.93
C GLU A 329 -3.48 4.29 -48.13
N PRO A 330 -3.21 5.26 -47.24
CA PRO A 330 -1.91 5.37 -46.61
C PRO A 330 -1.61 4.02 -45.92
N GLU A 331 -0.38 3.52 -46.09
CA GLU A 331 0.01 2.29 -45.40
C GLU A 331 -0.28 2.47 -43.91
N LYS A 332 -0.84 1.42 -43.28
CA LYS A 332 -1.16 1.49 -41.85
C LYS A 332 0.10 1.87 -41.11
N LEU A 333 0.09 3.05 -40.48
CA LEU A 333 1.21 3.49 -39.66
C LEU A 333 1.46 2.43 -38.59
N ALA A 334 2.74 2.12 -38.36
CA ALA A 334 3.13 1.24 -37.28
C ALA A 334 2.80 1.89 -35.94
N ASP A 335 2.45 1.06 -34.96
CA ASP A 335 2.46 1.49 -33.55
C ASP A 335 3.90 1.71 -33.12
N SER A 336 4.15 2.80 -32.39
CA SER A 336 5.48 3.09 -31.85
C SER A 336 5.94 1.92 -30.98
N SER A 337 7.07 1.31 -31.38
CA SER A 337 7.78 0.32 -30.57
C SER A 337 8.65 0.96 -29.48
N THR A 338 8.84 2.28 -29.55
CA THR A 338 9.72 3.06 -28.70
C THR A 338 8.94 3.60 -27.51
N SER A 339 9.37 3.25 -26.29
CA SER A 339 8.83 3.85 -25.08
C SER A 339 9.39 5.27 -24.91
N LEU A 340 8.54 6.23 -24.53
CA LEU A 340 9.00 7.56 -24.09
C LEU A 340 10.08 7.40 -23.00
N ALA A 341 11.16 8.15 -23.10
CA ALA A 341 12.27 8.23 -22.16
C ALA A 341 11.93 9.05 -20.90
N ILE A 342 10.68 9.51 -20.76
CA ILE A 342 10.19 10.15 -19.54
C ILE A 342 10.25 9.11 -18.40
N PRO A 343 11.03 9.37 -17.33
CA PRO A 343 11.17 8.42 -16.24
C PRO A 343 9.86 8.34 -15.46
N ALA A 344 9.56 7.13 -14.97
CA ALA A 344 8.45 6.90 -14.06
C ALA A 344 8.63 7.69 -12.74
N PRO A 345 7.54 7.97 -12.01
CA PRO A 345 7.61 8.62 -10.70
C PRO A 345 8.60 7.93 -9.77
N ALA A 346 9.34 8.71 -8.97
CA ALA A 346 10.41 8.21 -8.09
C ALA A 346 9.90 7.14 -7.11
N TRP A 347 8.65 7.24 -6.69
CA TRP A 347 8.04 6.25 -5.80
C TRP A 347 7.76 4.91 -6.45
N LEU A 348 7.55 4.86 -7.77
CA LEU A 348 7.34 3.62 -8.52
C LEU A 348 8.65 2.85 -8.70
N THR A 349 9.77 3.58 -8.82
CA THR A 349 11.12 3.01 -8.92
C THR A 349 11.77 2.74 -7.57
N GLY A 350 11.17 3.20 -6.47
CA GLY A 350 11.65 2.97 -5.11
C GLY A 350 12.74 3.95 -4.66
N ASN A 351 12.75 5.17 -5.19
CA ASN A 351 13.67 6.26 -4.84
C ASN A 351 12.95 7.40 -4.08
N ILE A 352 12.08 7.07 -3.12
CA ILE A 352 11.26 8.06 -2.40
C ILE A 352 12.09 9.07 -1.59
N LYS A 353 13.33 8.74 -1.24
CA LYS A 353 14.22 9.59 -0.42
C LYS A 353 14.41 11.00 -0.97
N GLU A 354 14.35 11.17 -2.29
CA GLU A 354 14.53 12.47 -2.94
C GLU A 354 13.24 13.30 -3.00
N GLN A 355 12.07 12.64 -2.97
CA GLN A 355 10.75 13.27 -3.18
C GLN A 355 9.64 12.66 -2.29
N PRO A 356 9.76 12.74 -0.96
CA PRO A 356 8.80 12.12 -0.04
C PRO A 356 7.40 12.73 -0.11
N GLN A 357 7.29 14.02 -0.48
CA GLN A 357 6.00 14.71 -0.62
C GLN A 357 5.16 14.15 -1.78
N GLU A 358 5.78 13.65 -2.84
CA GLU A 358 5.03 13.02 -3.95
C GLU A 358 4.27 11.78 -3.46
N PHE A 359 4.89 10.97 -2.60
CA PHE A 359 4.20 9.79 -2.08
C PHE A 359 3.12 10.16 -1.05
N ARG A 360 3.32 11.24 -0.28
CA ARG A 360 2.27 11.80 0.58
C ARG A 360 1.03 12.18 -0.23
N ASP A 361 1.21 12.83 -1.39
CA ASP A 361 0.12 13.15 -2.32
C ASP A 361 -0.58 11.87 -2.80
N VAL A 362 0.18 10.84 -3.19
CA VAL A 362 -0.37 9.54 -3.62
C VAL A 362 -1.27 8.93 -2.54
N VAL A 363 -0.82 8.90 -1.28
CA VAL A 363 -1.63 8.41 -0.15
C VAL A 363 -2.89 9.26 0.01
N ASN A 364 -2.77 10.59 0.01
CA ASN A 364 -3.92 11.49 0.13
C ASN A 364 -4.94 11.29 -0.99
N HIS A 365 -4.49 11.10 -2.24
CA HIS A 365 -5.36 10.85 -3.37
C HIS A 365 -6.09 9.51 -3.23
N ILE A 366 -5.40 8.43 -2.86
CA ILE A 366 -6.02 7.11 -2.66
C ILE A 366 -7.13 7.18 -1.60
N PHE A 367 -6.88 7.88 -0.49
CA PHE A 367 -7.87 8.04 0.57
C PHE A 367 -9.01 9.01 0.20
N ASN A 368 -8.81 9.85 -0.81
CA ASN A 368 -9.84 10.66 -1.49
C ASN A 368 -10.55 9.92 -2.64
N ASN A 369 -10.51 8.59 -2.69
CA ASN A 369 -11.16 7.73 -3.70
C ASN A 369 -10.59 7.81 -5.13
N TYR A 370 -9.36 8.29 -5.30
CA TYR A 370 -8.65 8.14 -6.57
C TYR A 370 -7.92 6.79 -6.61
N ALA A 371 -7.75 6.21 -7.80
CA ALA A 371 -7.06 4.93 -7.98
C ALA A 371 -5.88 5.10 -8.93
N TYR A 372 -4.72 4.57 -8.55
CA TYR A 372 -3.55 4.56 -9.42
C TYR A 372 -3.53 3.30 -10.30
N PRO A 373 -3.17 3.40 -11.60
CA PRO A 373 -3.16 2.25 -12.51
C PRO A 373 -1.88 1.40 -12.35
N VAL A 374 -1.58 0.99 -11.12
CA VAL A 374 -0.38 0.21 -10.77
C VAL A 374 -0.74 -0.99 -9.92
N GLU A 375 0.12 -2.00 -9.93
CA GLU A 375 -0.03 -3.14 -9.04
C GLU A 375 0.16 -2.73 -7.58
N THR A 376 -0.71 -3.24 -6.70
CA THR A 376 -0.66 -2.98 -5.25
C THR A 376 0.71 -3.27 -4.63
N LYS A 377 1.46 -4.24 -5.15
CA LYS A 377 2.81 -4.57 -4.68
C LYS A 377 3.79 -3.39 -4.81
N ASN A 378 3.63 -2.56 -5.84
CA ASN A 378 4.49 -1.40 -6.08
C ASN A 378 4.13 -0.26 -5.13
N LEU A 379 2.83 -0.03 -4.89
CA LEU A 379 2.35 0.89 -3.87
C LEU A 379 2.85 0.50 -2.48
N ASN A 380 2.78 -0.78 -2.12
CA ASN A 380 3.26 -1.27 -0.83
C ASN A 380 4.77 -1.05 -0.66
N LYS A 381 5.57 -1.30 -1.71
CA LYS A 381 7.02 -1.00 -1.68
C LYS A 381 7.30 0.49 -1.47
N GLY A 382 6.58 1.36 -2.16
CA GLY A 382 6.68 2.80 -1.95
C GLY A 382 6.29 3.20 -0.54
N PHE A 383 5.19 2.63 -0.03
CA PHE A 383 4.72 2.92 1.31
C PHE A 383 5.69 2.44 2.40
N ASP A 384 6.34 1.29 2.22
CA ASP A 384 7.39 0.80 3.13
C ASP A 384 8.55 1.81 3.24
N GLN A 385 8.97 2.39 2.12
CA GLN A 385 10.02 3.41 2.12
C GLN A 385 9.55 4.72 2.73
N TYR A 386 8.29 5.10 2.49
CA TYR A 386 7.69 6.28 3.11
C TYR A 386 7.59 6.13 4.63
N LEU A 387 7.19 4.97 5.15
CA LEU A 387 7.17 4.70 6.58
C LEU A 387 8.56 4.76 7.21
N LYS A 388 9.59 4.27 6.50
CA LYS A 388 11.00 4.42 6.92
C LYS A 388 11.42 5.89 6.93
N TYR A 389 11.01 6.67 5.94
CA TYR A 389 11.27 8.11 5.89
C TYR A 389 10.63 8.83 7.08
N LEU A 390 9.37 8.55 7.39
CA LEU A 390 8.66 9.16 8.54
C LEU A 390 9.37 8.92 9.87
N ASN A 391 10.01 7.76 10.04
CA ASN A 391 10.78 7.42 11.23
C ASN A 391 12.26 7.86 11.15
N SER A 392 12.63 8.72 10.19
CA SER A 392 14.01 9.16 9.98
C SER A 392 14.21 10.64 10.35
N VAL A 393 15.47 10.99 10.65
CA VAL A 393 15.89 12.38 10.91
C VAL A 393 15.54 13.31 9.74
N ASN A 394 15.55 12.79 8.51
CA ASN A 394 15.22 13.58 7.31
C ASN A 394 13.78 14.12 7.37
N HIS A 395 12.82 13.34 7.87
CA HIS A 395 11.43 13.79 7.98
C HIS A 395 11.31 14.99 8.92
N TRP A 396 11.88 14.90 10.12
CA TRP A 396 11.81 16.00 11.09
C TRP A 396 12.52 17.26 10.57
N VAL A 397 13.67 17.09 9.92
CA VAL A 397 14.41 18.19 9.29
C VAL A 397 13.56 18.85 8.19
N ASP A 398 12.98 18.06 7.28
CA ASP A 398 12.17 18.57 6.18
C ASP A 398 10.89 19.30 6.68
N GLU A 399 10.22 18.80 7.72
CA GLU A 399 9.06 19.45 8.34
C GLU A 399 9.44 20.81 8.95
N VAL A 400 10.60 20.92 9.59
CA VAL A 400 11.10 22.19 10.15
C VAL A 400 11.46 23.18 9.02
N PHE A 401 12.11 22.71 7.96
CA PHE A 401 12.39 23.53 6.77
C PHE A 401 11.11 24.08 6.15
N GLN A 402 10.10 23.22 5.96
CA GLN A 402 8.80 23.64 5.43
C GLN A 402 8.13 24.67 6.32
N PHE A 403 8.12 24.44 7.63
CA PHE A 403 7.59 25.39 8.61
C PHE A 403 8.31 26.75 8.55
N MET A 404 9.63 26.74 8.51
CA MET A 404 10.43 27.97 8.42
C MET A 404 10.17 28.72 7.12
N TRP A 405 10.20 28.04 5.97
CA TRP A 405 9.96 28.67 4.67
C TRP A 405 8.54 29.21 4.51
N ALA A 406 7.53 28.51 5.04
CA ALA A 406 6.15 28.97 5.01
C ALA A 406 5.94 30.24 5.85
N ASN A 407 6.60 30.35 7.01
CA ASN A 407 6.43 31.48 7.92
C ASN A 407 7.38 32.65 7.66
N ARG A 408 8.50 32.45 6.93
CA ARG A 408 9.50 33.49 6.64
C ARG A 408 8.93 34.78 6.04
N PRO A 409 7.99 34.76 5.05
CA PRO A 409 7.39 35.98 4.52
C PRO A 409 6.56 36.77 5.54
N HIS A 410 6.04 36.09 6.56
CA HIS A 410 5.19 36.65 7.60
C HIS A 410 5.98 37.18 8.81
N MET A 411 7.30 36.93 8.84
CA MET A 411 8.18 37.31 9.96
C MET A 411 9.45 38.02 9.45
N PRO A 412 9.33 39.20 8.80
CA PRO A 412 10.49 39.94 8.27
C PRO A 412 11.43 40.46 9.36
N GLU A 413 10.94 40.56 10.60
CA GLU A 413 11.68 41.02 11.78
C GLU A 413 12.78 40.01 12.22
N VAL A 414 12.66 38.74 11.82
CA VAL A 414 13.62 37.69 12.23
C VAL A 414 14.90 37.79 11.39
N PRO A 415 16.09 37.91 12.00
CA PRO A 415 17.35 38.08 11.27
C PRO A 415 17.65 36.94 10.31
N LYS A 416 18.20 37.25 9.13
CA LYS A 416 18.58 36.23 8.14
C LYS A 416 19.69 35.32 8.66
N GLU A 417 20.52 35.84 9.55
CA GLU A 417 21.63 35.13 10.20
C GLU A 417 21.09 33.99 11.07
N LEU A 418 20.01 34.21 11.84
CA LEU A 418 19.37 33.18 12.66
C LEU A 418 18.79 32.05 11.79
N TYR A 419 18.15 32.38 10.67
CA TYR A 419 17.72 31.36 9.70
C TYR A 419 18.92 30.55 9.20
N GLY A 420 20.03 31.21 8.83
CA GLY A 420 21.24 30.53 8.36
C GLY A 420 21.90 29.62 9.40
N GLU A 421 21.91 30.01 10.68
CA GLU A 421 22.40 29.18 11.78
C GLU A 421 21.56 27.90 11.95
N ILE A 422 20.23 28.03 11.92
CA ILE A 422 19.30 26.90 11.99
C ILE A 422 19.43 26.00 10.74
N GLU A 423 19.50 26.58 9.54
CA GLU A 423 19.70 25.81 8.29
C GLU A 423 21.01 25.01 8.31
N THR A 424 22.09 25.58 8.87
CA THR A 424 23.38 24.89 9.03
C THR A 424 23.25 23.71 9.98
N TYR A 425 22.65 23.93 11.15
CA TYR A 425 22.40 22.88 12.14
C TYR A 425 21.55 21.71 11.57
N LEU A 426 20.50 22.03 10.83
CA LEU A 426 19.63 21.04 10.19
C LEU A 426 20.38 20.22 9.12
N ASN A 427 21.23 20.85 8.33
CA ASN A 427 22.05 20.16 7.34
C ASN A 427 23.12 19.26 8.00
N ASP A 428 23.74 19.71 9.09
CA ASP A 428 24.70 18.92 9.84
C ASP A 428 24.05 17.67 10.43
N LEU A 429 22.86 17.78 11.03
CA LEU A 429 22.07 16.64 11.50
C LEU A 429 21.77 15.63 10.39
N ARG A 430 21.51 16.11 9.16
CA ARG A 430 21.28 15.25 8.00
C ARG A 430 22.50 14.39 7.65
N THR A 431 23.71 14.89 7.90
CA THR A 431 24.98 14.22 7.56
C THR A 431 25.50 13.28 8.66
N GLN A 432 25.13 13.49 9.92
CA GLN A 432 25.64 12.72 11.07
C GLN A 432 25.01 11.32 11.24
N GLY A 433 23.95 11.00 10.48
CA GLY A 433 23.32 9.68 10.45
C GLY A 433 22.31 9.40 11.58
N GLU A 434 21.46 8.38 11.39
CA GLU A 434 20.24 8.10 12.18
C GLU A 434 20.46 7.70 13.66
N ALA A 435 21.70 7.50 14.11
CA ALA A 435 21.98 6.81 15.38
C ALA A 435 21.80 7.66 16.66
N GLN A 436 21.55 8.97 16.58
CA GLN A 436 21.54 9.86 17.75
C GLN A 436 20.47 10.98 17.79
N ALA A 437 19.62 11.14 16.78
CA ALA A 437 18.68 12.27 16.75
C ALA A 437 17.23 11.78 16.78
N ASP A 438 16.45 12.33 17.71
CA ASP A 438 14.98 12.30 17.74
C ASP A 438 14.43 13.74 17.65
N HIS A 439 13.11 13.90 17.57
CA HIS A 439 12.48 15.21 17.53
C HIS A 439 12.82 16.10 18.76
N LYS A 440 13.13 15.51 19.93
CA LYS A 440 13.45 16.25 21.16
C LYS A 440 14.86 16.83 21.09
N VAL A 441 15.83 16.06 20.60
CA VAL A 441 17.19 16.51 20.35
C VAL A 441 17.19 17.67 19.35
N LEU A 442 16.42 17.54 18.28
CA LEU A 442 16.27 18.59 17.26
C LEU A 442 15.61 19.85 17.82
N ALA A 443 14.50 19.72 18.56
CA ALA A 443 13.82 20.84 19.18
C ALA A 443 14.74 21.61 20.13
N LYS A 444 15.45 20.88 20.99
CA LYS A 444 16.39 21.46 21.95
C LYS A 444 17.53 22.19 21.24
N GLY A 445 18.12 21.62 20.19
CA GLY A 445 19.20 22.27 19.45
C GLY A 445 18.77 23.59 18.80
N ILE A 446 17.55 23.64 18.23
CA ILE A 446 17.01 24.88 17.66
C ILE A 446 16.71 25.91 18.77
N GLN A 447 16.14 25.49 19.89
CA GLN A 447 15.91 26.35 21.05
C GLN A 447 17.23 26.94 21.59
N ASP A 448 18.29 26.13 21.67
CA ASP A 448 19.63 26.56 22.11
C ASP A 448 20.25 27.58 21.14
N ILE A 449 20.07 27.41 19.82
CA ILE A 449 20.49 28.38 18.80
C ILE A 449 19.74 29.70 18.97
N VAL A 450 18.41 29.65 19.08
CA VAL A 450 17.57 30.83 19.28
C VAL A 450 18.02 31.59 20.54
N ALA A 451 18.21 30.89 21.67
CA ALA A 451 18.65 31.48 22.94
C ALA A 451 20.07 32.04 22.90
N THR A 452 21.02 31.36 22.24
CA THR A 452 22.41 31.84 22.11
C THR A 452 22.46 33.13 21.29
N HIS A 453 21.66 33.19 20.23
CA HIS A 453 21.51 34.39 19.41
C HIS A 453 20.88 35.57 20.18
N GLU A 454 20.14 35.32 21.28
CA GLU A 454 19.68 36.37 22.21
C GLU A 454 20.82 37.03 22.99
N THR A 455 21.83 36.26 23.41
CA THR A 455 22.92 36.74 24.26
C THR A 455 24.02 37.51 23.51
N GLY A 456 24.22 37.22 22.22
CA GLY A 456 25.25 37.88 21.39
C GLY A 456 24.87 39.28 20.88
N LEU A 457 23.58 39.63 20.86
CA LEU A 457 23.06 40.92 20.39
C LEU A 457 22.95 41.92 21.55
N GLY A 458 24.09 42.39 22.05
CA GLY A 458 24.13 43.38 23.14
C GLY A 458 23.19 44.58 22.92
N ASN A 459 22.27 44.80 23.88
CA ASN A 459 21.50 46.03 24.13
C ASN A 459 20.91 46.83 22.94
N LYS A 460 20.68 46.24 21.77
CA LYS A 460 19.87 46.88 20.71
C LYS A 460 18.40 46.56 20.93
N LYS A 461 17.71 47.46 21.67
CA LYS A 461 16.25 47.57 21.74
C LYS A 461 15.67 47.80 20.33
N MET A 462 15.45 46.75 19.54
CA MET A 462 14.63 46.87 18.31
C MET A 462 14.03 45.56 17.77
N LEU A 463 13.99 44.46 18.54
CA LEU A 463 13.54 43.15 18.04
C LEU A 463 12.64 42.36 19.01
N THR A 464 12.02 43.02 20.00
CA THR A 464 11.27 42.33 21.07
C THR A 464 9.88 41.83 20.68
N GLY A 465 9.35 42.17 19.50
CA GLY A 465 8.06 41.66 19.00
C GLY A 465 8.24 40.39 18.17
N GLY A 466 8.81 40.52 16.97
CA GLY A 466 8.89 39.40 16.03
C GLY A 466 9.76 38.21 16.46
N LYS A 467 10.70 38.36 17.40
CA LYS A 467 11.53 37.25 17.90
C LYS A 467 10.86 36.43 19.00
N SER A 468 10.17 37.07 19.95
CA SER A 468 9.38 36.34 20.96
C SER A 468 8.25 35.58 20.29
N ASP A 469 7.68 36.16 19.23
CA ASP A 469 6.64 35.51 18.43
C ASP A 469 7.19 34.30 17.67
N PHE A 470 8.42 34.37 17.14
CA PHE A 470 9.08 33.23 16.48
C PHE A 470 9.41 32.09 17.46
N ALA A 471 9.95 32.40 18.64
CA ALA A 471 10.21 31.41 19.68
C ALA A 471 8.92 30.73 20.17
N ALA A 472 7.85 31.50 20.40
CA ALA A 472 6.54 30.97 20.76
C ALA A 472 5.92 30.10 19.65
N LEU A 473 6.15 30.45 18.37
CA LEU A 473 5.72 29.67 17.22
C LEU A 473 6.48 28.34 17.13
N LEU A 474 7.79 28.33 17.38
CA LEU A 474 8.61 27.12 17.45
C LEU A 474 8.20 26.23 18.62
N ASP A 475 7.98 26.80 19.81
CA ASP A 475 7.49 26.04 20.96
C ASP A 475 6.13 25.40 20.68
N THR A 476 5.24 26.11 19.98
CA THR A 476 3.96 25.56 19.52
C THR A 476 4.13 24.47 18.46
N PHE A 477 5.13 24.58 17.58
CA PHE A 477 5.43 23.60 16.55
C PHE A 477 6.06 22.31 17.10
N PHE A 478 6.89 22.42 18.15
CA PHE A 478 7.51 21.28 18.83
C PHE A 478 6.65 20.68 19.95
N ASP A 479 5.52 21.31 20.28
CA ASP A 479 4.54 20.82 21.24
C ASP A 479 3.91 19.51 20.76
N ALA A 480 4.17 18.44 21.50
CA ALA A 480 3.64 17.09 21.23
C ALA A 480 2.11 17.03 21.20
N ASP A 481 1.43 17.92 21.93
CA ASP A 481 -0.03 17.99 21.95
C ASP A 481 -0.62 18.70 20.73
N LYS A 482 0.20 19.46 20.00
CA LYS A 482 -0.26 20.30 18.87
C LYS A 482 0.26 19.83 17.52
N ASN A 483 1.40 19.13 17.47
CA ASN A 483 2.01 18.71 16.21
C ASN A 483 2.46 17.24 16.22
N LEU A 484 1.46 16.36 16.07
CA LEU A 484 1.70 14.92 16.01
C LEU A 484 2.52 14.50 14.79
N ASN A 485 2.45 15.24 13.67
CA ASN A 485 3.23 14.95 12.46
C ASN A 485 4.74 15.02 12.72
N LEU A 486 5.16 15.81 13.70
CA LEU A 486 6.56 15.91 14.10
C LEU A 486 6.91 14.88 15.18
N VAL A 487 6.09 14.78 16.22
CA VAL A 487 6.40 13.96 17.41
C VAL A 487 6.19 12.47 17.18
N ASN A 488 5.12 12.10 16.48
CA ASN A 488 4.84 10.71 16.12
C ASN A 488 4.18 10.64 14.71
N PRO A 489 4.98 10.82 13.64
CA PRO A 489 4.47 10.93 12.27
C PRO A 489 3.68 9.71 11.81
N VAL A 490 4.06 8.50 12.24
CA VAL A 490 3.35 7.28 11.90
C VAL A 490 1.97 7.26 12.55
N LEU A 491 1.86 7.67 13.81
CA LEU A 491 0.57 7.79 14.48
C LEU A 491 -0.31 8.88 13.86
N ALA A 492 0.28 10.02 13.49
CA ALA A 492 -0.44 11.09 12.79
C ALA A 492 -0.99 10.60 11.44
N LEU A 493 -0.19 9.84 10.70
CA LEU A 493 -0.59 9.19 9.44
C LEU A 493 -1.73 8.18 9.67
N VAL A 494 -1.62 7.33 10.69
CA VAL A 494 -2.69 6.39 11.09
C VAL A 494 -3.98 7.15 11.34
N ASN A 495 -3.93 8.23 12.12
CA ASN A 495 -5.11 9.01 12.46
C ASN A 495 -5.76 9.62 11.22
N ALA A 496 -4.97 10.23 10.33
CA ALA A 496 -5.48 10.81 9.09
C ALA A 496 -6.13 9.74 8.20
N MET A 497 -5.42 8.64 7.95
CA MET A 497 -5.87 7.55 7.08
C MET A 497 -7.12 6.85 7.64
N VAL A 498 -7.13 6.49 8.92
CA VAL A 498 -8.27 5.81 9.56
C VAL A 498 -9.50 6.69 9.60
N SER A 499 -9.36 7.97 9.96
CA SER A 499 -10.49 8.90 10.04
C SER A 499 -11.13 9.14 8.67
N GLN A 500 -10.29 9.37 7.65
CA GLN A 500 -10.76 9.57 6.28
C GLN A 500 -11.40 8.30 5.71
N TYR A 501 -10.78 7.14 5.97
CA TYR A 501 -11.33 5.85 5.58
C TYR A 501 -12.71 5.62 6.20
N TYR A 502 -12.82 5.77 7.53
CA TYR A 502 -14.09 5.61 8.25
C TYR A 502 -15.17 6.56 7.70
N THR A 503 -14.84 7.84 7.52
CA THR A 503 -15.78 8.86 7.03
C THR A 503 -16.36 8.50 5.68
N TRP A 504 -15.52 8.10 4.71
CA TRP A 504 -15.98 7.70 3.38
C TRP A 504 -16.80 6.40 3.41
N GLU A 505 -16.24 5.34 4.00
CA GLU A 505 -16.84 4.01 3.93
C GLU A 505 -18.15 3.92 4.73
N MET A 506 -18.24 4.60 5.88
CA MET A 506 -19.52 4.76 6.58
C MET A 506 -20.52 5.62 5.81
N GLY A 507 -20.06 6.65 5.11
CA GLY A 507 -20.91 7.47 4.24
C GLY A 507 -21.64 6.63 3.21
N TYR A 508 -20.93 5.75 2.51
CA TYR A 508 -21.53 4.80 1.56
C TYR A 508 -22.46 3.80 2.26
N GLN A 509 -22.01 3.19 3.36
CA GLN A 509 -22.81 2.22 4.10
C GLN A 509 -24.13 2.81 4.63
N ASN A 510 -24.12 4.03 5.15
CA ASN A 510 -25.31 4.72 5.67
C ASN A 510 -26.32 5.05 4.56
N GLN A 511 -25.85 5.22 3.32
CA GLN A 511 -26.70 5.39 2.15
C GLN A 511 -27.16 4.04 1.55
N GLY A 512 -26.73 2.91 2.12
CA GLY A 512 -27.00 1.58 1.57
C GLY A 512 -26.24 1.30 0.27
N LEU A 513 -25.20 2.09 -0.04
CA LEU A 513 -24.39 1.98 -1.23
C LEU A 513 -23.09 1.23 -0.94
N LYS A 514 -22.53 0.57 -1.96
CA LYS A 514 -21.13 0.14 -1.94
C LYS A 514 -20.26 1.24 -2.51
N ASN A 515 -18.99 1.30 -2.08
CA ASN A 515 -18.02 2.21 -2.69
C ASN A 515 -17.89 1.88 -4.19
N PRO A 516 -18.24 2.82 -5.10
CA PRO A 516 -18.20 2.59 -6.54
C PRO A 516 -16.76 2.51 -7.07
N GLN A 517 -15.77 3.02 -6.33
CA GLN A 517 -14.35 3.04 -6.70
C GLN A 517 -13.63 1.80 -6.15
N THR A 518 -13.92 0.62 -6.71
CA THR A 518 -13.43 -0.66 -6.19
C THR A 518 -11.89 -0.75 -6.17
N SER A 519 -11.23 -0.14 -7.16
CA SER A 519 -9.76 -0.10 -7.23
C SER A 519 -9.16 0.76 -6.13
N ALA A 520 -9.75 1.93 -5.86
CA ALA A 520 -9.31 2.80 -4.78
C ALA A 520 -9.49 2.12 -3.42
N LEU A 521 -10.63 1.47 -3.18
CA LEU A 521 -10.88 0.72 -1.95
C LEU A 521 -9.83 -0.39 -1.74
N ALA A 522 -9.51 -1.17 -2.77
CA ALA A 522 -8.47 -2.20 -2.68
C ALA A 522 -7.09 -1.62 -2.31
N GLN A 523 -6.73 -0.46 -2.88
CA GLN A 523 -5.48 0.24 -2.56
C GLN A 523 -5.49 0.82 -1.14
N LYS A 524 -6.60 1.44 -0.69
CA LYS A 524 -6.77 1.89 0.71
C LYS A 524 -6.58 0.73 1.68
N ASN A 525 -7.20 -0.41 1.39
CA ASN A 525 -7.13 -1.59 2.26
C ASN A 525 -5.70 -2.11 2.36
N ALA A 526 -4.99 -2.19 1.24
CA ALA A 526 -3.60 -2.64 1.23
C ALA A 526 -2.69 -1.73 2.07
N LEU A 527 -2.82 -0.40 1.93
CA LEU A 527 -2.02 0.55 2.70
C LEU A 527 -2.35 0.48 4.20
N LEU A 528 -3.63 0.38 4.59
CA LEU A 528 -4.01 0.22 6.00
C LEU A 528 -3.50 -1.09 6.60
N ILE A 529 -3.59 -2.21 5.87
CA ILE A 529 -3.09 -3.52 6.34
C ILE A 529 -1.59 -3.48 6.59
N GLN A 530 -0.84 -2.70 5.81
CA GLN A 530 0.60 -2.52 6.00
C GLN A 530 0.93 -1.55 7.15
N LEU A 531 0.09 -0.52 7.36
CA LEU A 531 0.28 0.50 8.39
C LEU A 531 -0.06 0.00 9.79
N LEU A 532 -1.23 -0.63 9.95
CA LEU A 532 -1.78 -0.97 11.27
C LEU A 532 -0.85 -1.86 12.14
N PRO A 533 -0.13 -2.86 11.59
CA PRO A 533 0.83 -3.64 12.39
C PRO A 533 1.99 -2.83 12.96
N GLN A 534 2.33 -1.67 12.38
CA GLN A 534 3.39 -0.80 12.92
C GLN A 534 3.04 -0.32 14.34
N LEU A 535 1.75 -0.14 14.64
CA LEU A 535 1.28 0.25 15.97
C LEU A 535 1.58 -0.80 17.03
N GLU A 536 1.66 -2.09 16.68
CA GLU A 536 2.02 -3.16 17.61
C GLU A 536 3.47 -2.98 18.11
N THR A 537 4.37 -2.60 17.19
CA THR A 537 5.80 -2.43 17.49
C THR A 537 6.12 -1.18 18.31
N MET A 538 5.25 -0.17 18.27
CA MET A 538 5.46 1.08 18.97
C MET A 538 5.19 0.99 20.48
N GLY A 539 4.68 -0.15 20.98
CA GLY A 539 4.43 -0.36 22.41
C GLY A 539 3.44 0.66 23.01
N ILE A 540 2.62 1.26 22.15
CA ILE A 540 1.74 2.37 22.47
C ILE A 540 0.68 1.92 23.49
N ASN A 541 0.64 2.57 24.65
CA ASN A 541 -0.50 2.51 25.55
C ASN A 541 -1.56 3.49 25.05
N TRP A 542 -2.67 3.02 24.47
CA TRP A 542 -3.73 3.91 23.96
C TRP A 542 -4.39 4.76 25.02
N ASN A 543 -4.28 4.36 26.30
CA ASN A 543 -4.73 5.19 27.41
C ASN A 543 -3.81 6.40 27.65
N GLU A 544 -2.55 6.35 27.21
CA GLU A 544 -1.58 7.45 27.31
C GLU A 544 -1.60 8.40 26.10
N ILE A 545 -2.10 7.95 24.94
CA ILE A 545 -2.37 8.83 23.78
C ILE A 545 -3.76 9.46 23.86
N SER A 546 -4.26 9.71 25.08
CA SER A 546 -5.46 10.50 25.26
C SER A 546 -5.13 11.98 25.02
N PHE A 547 -5.14 12.43 23.77
CA PHE A 547 -5.28 13.86 23.52
C PHE A 547 -6.67 14.30 24.00
N LYS A 548 -6.70 15.39 24.77
CA LYS A 548 -7.82 15.92 25.58
C LYS A 548 -9.10 16.31 24.81
N ASN A 549 -9.27 15.89 23.56
CA ASN A 549 -10.50 16.11 22.78
C ASN A 549 -11.35 14.85 22.56
N GLY A 550 -10.95 13.67 23.06
CA GLY A 550 -11.89 12.55 23.25
C GLY A 550 -12.31 11.73 22.03
N GLU A 551 -11.62 11.80 20.88
CA GLU A 551 -12.12 11.18 19.62
C GLU A 551 -11.38 9.90 19.14
N HIS A 552 -10.17 9.56 19.65
CA HIS A 552 -9.25 8.68 18.88
C HIS A 552 -9.29 7.15 19.11
N PRO A 553 -9.28 6.59 20.34
CA PRO A 553 -9.53 5.16 20.54
C PRO A 553 -10.91 4.73 20.01
N GLU A 554 -11.85 5.68 20.01
CA GLU A 554 -13.15 5.53 19.37
C GLU A 554 -13.05 5.45 17.85
N THR A 555 -12.10 6.13 17.18
CA THR A 555 -12.02 6.12 15.71
C THR A 555 -11.60 4.74 15.17
N LEU A 556 -10.58 4.11 15.76
CA LEU A 556 -10.20 2.73 15.41
C LEU A 556 -11.32 1.75 15.74
N ARG A 557 -11.92 1.84 16.94
CA ARG A 557 -13.08 1.02 17.30
C ARG A 557 -14.29 1.29 16.40
N ALA A 558 -14.43 2.50 15.88
CA ALA A 558 -15.53 2.86 14.98
C ALA A 558 -15.42 2.12 13.65
N LEU A 559 -14.22 1.77 13.17
CA LEU A 559 -14.06 0.90 12.01
C LEU A 559 -14.82 -0.43 12.17
N LEU A 560 -14.94 -0.97 13.39
CA LEU A 560 -15.68 -2.21 13.68
C LEU A 560 -17.19 -2.12 13.37
N LYS A 561 -17.73 -0.90 13.15
CA LYS A 561 -19.12 -0.69 12.73
C LYS A 561 -19.35 -0.97 11.24
N LEU A 562 -18.29 -1.16 10.46
CA LEU A 562 -18.36 -1.52 9.04
C LEU A 562 -18.77 -2.98 8.87
N LYS A 563 -19.72 -3.25 7.97
CA LYS A 563 -20.38 -4.57 7.84
C LYS A 563 -20.01 -5.37 6.60
N SER A 564 -19.39 -4.76 5.58
CA SER A 564 -19.01 -5.48 4.35
C SER A 564 -17.83 -6.43 4.58
N THR A 565 -17.85 -7.57 3.88
CA THR A 565 -16.73 -8.52 3.85
C THR A 565 -15.46 -7.93 3.24
N ASP A 566 -15.60 -6.90 2.40
CA ASP A 566 -14.47 -6.20 1.76
C ASP A 566 -13.53 -5.56 2.79
N TYR A 567 -14.03 -5.30 4.00
CA TYR A 567 -13.28 -4.68 5.09
C TYR A 567 -12.66 -5.68 6.07
N ASN A 568 -13.03 -6.96 5.97
CA ASN A 568 -12.65 -7.99 6.94
C ASN A 568 -11.14 -8.05 7.25
N PRO A 569 -10.21 -7.94 6.29
CA PRO A 569 -8.77 -7.95 6.60
C PRO A 569 -8.35 -6.79 7.53
N ILE A 570 -8.91 -5.60 7.32
CA ILE A 570 -8.66 -4.44 8.19
C ILE A 570 -9.30 -4.67 9.54
N LEU A 571 -10.57 -5.08 9.57
CA LEU A 571 -11.31 -5.29 10.81
C LEU A 571 -10.64 -6.35 11.68
N ALA A 572 -10.11 -7.43 11.08
CA ALA A 572 -9.33 -8.43 11.80
C ALA A 572 -8.11 -7.81 12.49
N GLN A 573 -7.37 -6.93 11.79
CA GLN A 573 -6.20 -6.27 12.36
C GLN A 573 -6.59 -5.25 13.45
N VAL A 574 -7.68 -4.52 13.26
CA VAL A 574 -8.22 -3.59 14.27
C VAL A 574 -8.67 -4.36 15.52
N GLU A 575 -9.39 -5.46 15.37
CA GLU A 575 -9.80 -6.32 16.48
C GLU A 575 -8.57 -6.87 17.24
N ARG A 576 -7.51 -7.28 16.52
CA ARG A 576 -6.24 -7.69 17.14
C ARG A 576 -5.62 -6.59 17.99
N LEU A 577 -5.49 -5.39 17.43
CA LEU A 577 -4.96 -4.22 18.11
C LEU A 577 -5.81 -3.89 19.35
N VAL A 578 -7.13 -3.74 19.19
CA VAL A 578 -8.05 -3.45 20.30
C VAL A 578 -7.93 -4.50 21.40
N MET A 579 -7.80 -5.78 21.05
CA MET A 579 -7.63 -6.86 22.02
C MET A 579 -6.30 -6.75 22.78
N GLN A 580 -5.18 -6.53 22.08
CA GLN A 580 -3.86 -6.33 22.69
C GLN A 580 -3.85 -5.16 23.68
N PHE A 581 -4.47 -4.03 23.31
CA PHE A 581 -4.40 -2.80 24.10
C PHE A 581 -5.45 -2.71 25.22
N SER A 582 -6.61 -3.38 25.09
CA SER A 582 -7.68 -3.27 26.08
C SER A 582 -7.52 -4.24 27.26
N ASN A 583 -6.89 -5.41 27.04
CA ASN A 583 -6.98 -6.55 27.96
C ASN A 583 -5.64 -7.12 28.45
N HIS A 584 -4.50 -6.67 27.93
CA HIS A 584 -3.21 -7.26 28.25
C HIS A 584 -2.26 -6.24 28.90
N VAL A 585 -1.86 -6.56 30.15
CA VAL A 585 -0.65 -6.01 30.76
C VAL A 585 0.51 -6.30 29.82
N SER A 586 1.38 -5.32 29.60
CA SER A 586 2.47 -5.43 28.63
C SER A 586 3.36 -6.64 28.94
N TYR A 587 4.02 -7.22 27.92
CA TYR A 587 4.92 -8.36 28.15
C TYR A 587 6.00 -8.06 29.23
N PRO A 588 6.68 -6.89 29.22
CA PRO A 588 7.65 -6.55 30.25
C PRO A 588 7.06 -6.57 31.66
N GLU A 589 5.90 -5.92 31.86
CA GLU A 589 5.22 -5.89 33.15
C GLU A 589 4.75 -7.29 33.60
N ARG A 590 4.28 -8.14 32.68
CA ARG A 590 3.91 -9.54 32.98
C ARG A 590 5.12 -10.37 33.38
N LYS A 591 6.25 -10.19 32.70
CA LYS A 591 7.52 -10.87 33.01
C LYS A 591 8.01 -10.47 34.39
N GLU A 592 8.11 -9.17 34.67
CA GLU A 592 8.54 -8.63 35.97
C GLU A 592 7.63 -9.12 37.10
N ARG A 593 6.31 -9.08 36.90
CA ARG A 593 5.34 -9.57 37.88
C ARG A 593 5.51 -11.07 38.16
N LEU A 594 5.72 -11.89 37.13
CA LEU A 594 5.92 -13.33 37.30
C LEU A 594 7.25 -13.61 38.01
N GLU A 595 8.34 -12.94 37.64
CA GLU A 595 9.65 -13.10 38.29
C GLU A 595 9.57 -12.76 39.78
N LYS A 596 8.88 -11.67 40.14
CA LYS A 596 8.61 -11.31 41.54
C LYS A 596 7.83 -12.40 42.27
N GLU A 597 6.74 -12.90 41.68
CA GLU A 597 5.94 -13.97 42.29
C GLU A 597 6.72 -15.28 42.45
N LEU A 598 7.61 -15.62 41.51
CA LEU A 598 8.50 -16.78 41.62
C LEU A 598 9.51 -16.59 42.76
N GLY A 599 10.07 -15.39 42.91
CA GLY A 599 10.94 -15.02 44.03
C GLY A 599 10.25 -15.21 45.39
N GLU A 600 9.02 -14.71 45.54
CA GLU A 600 8.21 -14.90 46.75
C GLU A 600 7.98 -16.39 47.08
N ILE A 601 7.69 -17.22 46.07
CA ILE A 601 7.49 -18.67 46.26
C ILE A 601 8.78 -19.37 46.70
N LEU A 602 9.95 -18.90 46.24
CA LEU A 602 11.25 -19.44 46.65
C LEU A 602 11.57 -19.13 48.12
N GLU A 603 11.03 -18.07 48.70
CA GLU A 603 11.22 -17.78 50.13
C GLU A 603 10.37 -18.67 51.05
N LEU A 604 9.20 -19.13 50.55
CA LEU A 604 8.30 -20.00 51.28
C LEU A 604 8.85 -21.44 51.43
N LYS A 605 8.40 -22.16 52.46
CA LYS A 605 8.78 -23.57 52.73
C LYS A 605 7.55 -24.44 52.99
N GLY A 606 7.73 -25.77 52.86
CA GLY A 606 6.71 -26.76 53.23
C GLY A 606 5.39 -26.59 52.48
N LYS A 607 4.29 -26.60 53.23
CA LYS A 607 2.92 -26.51 52.71
C LYS A 607 2.65 -25.15 52.05
N ASP A 608 3.10 -24.06 52.64
CA ASP A 608 2.84 -22.69 52.14
C ASP A 608 3.42 -22.47 50.74
N ARG A 609 4.61 -23.04 50.46
CA ARG A 609 5.19 -23.03 49.11
C ARG A 609 4.31 -23.79 48.11
N ILE A 610 3.80 -24.95 48.49
CA ILE A 610 2.97 -25.79 47.62
C ILE A 610 1.64 -25.09 47.34
N ASP A 611 1.02 -24.51 48.36
CA ASP A 611 -0.25 -23.80 48.24
C ASP A 611 -0.10 -22.58 47.31
N ARG A 612 0.93 -21.75 47.52
CA ARG A 612 1.21 -20.59 46.64
C ARG A 612 1.54 -21.00 45.20
N MET A 613 2.26 -22.10 45.01
CA MET A 613 2.53 -22.64 43.67
C MET A 613 1.23 -23.13 43.00
N ASN A 614 0.33 -23.77 43.73
CA ASN A 614 -0.98 -24.21 43.21
C ASN A 614 -1.87 -23.02 42.83
N GLU A 615 -1.81 -21.91 43.58
CA GLU A 615 -2.48 -20.65 43.21
C GLU A 615 -1.99 -20.13 41.86
N LEU A 616 -0.67 -20.07 41.65
CA LEU A 616 -0.08 -19.62 40.38
C LEU A 616 -0.46 -20.55 39.21
N VAL A 617 -0.45 -21.86 39.44
CA VAL A 617 -0.89 -22.87 38.46
C VAL A 617 -2.38 -22.73 38.11
N ALA A 618 -3.19 -22.15 38.99
CA ALA A 618 -4.63 -21.94 38.79
C ALA A 618 -5.02 -20.60 38.16
N LYS A 619 -4.11 -19.64 38.02
CA LYS A 619 -4.42 -18.37 37.34
C LYS A 619 -4.89 -18.58 35.91
N SER A 620 -5.96 -17.89 35.51
CA SER A 620 -6.53 -17.94 34.15
C SER A 620 -5.63 -17.33 33.08
N GLN A 621 -4.79 -16.36 33.46
CA GLN A 621 -3.91 -15.63 32.54
C GLN A 621 -2.92 -16.55 31.80
N PRO A 622 -2.59 -16.25 30.53
CA PRO A 622 -1.48 -16.91 29.84
C PRO A 622 -0.17 -16.66 30.57
N ILE A 623 0.57 -17.74 30.86
CA ILE A 623 1.88 -17.65 31.51
C ILE A 623 3.00 -18.31 30.70
N PHE A 624 2.72 -19.09 29.67
CA PHE A 624 3.77 -19.88 29.01
C PHE A 624 4.75 -19.04 28.20
N ASP A 625 4.27 -17.94 27.64
CA ASP A 625 5.05 -16.92 26.93
C ASP A 625 6.11 -16.27 27.83
N VAL A 626 5.79 -15.99 29.09
CA VAL A 626 6.75 -15.44 30.08
C VAL A 626 7.51 -16.53 30.84
N LEU A 627 6.89 -17.70 31.08
CA LEU A 627 7.46 -18.78 31.90
C LEU A 627 8.56 -19.54 31.16
N MET A 628 8.41 -19.82 29.85
CA MET A 628 9.42 -20.59 29.10
C MET A 628 10.77 -19.88 28.96
N PRO A 629 10.84 -18.56 28.69
CA PRO A 629 12.09 -17.82 28.75
C PRO A 629 12.78 -17.94 30.12
N ILE A 630 12.02 -17.85 31.22
CA ILE A 630 12.54 -18.01 32.59
C ILE A 630 13.05 -19.45 32.82
N MET A 631 12.37 -20.48 32.29
CA MET A 631 12.82 -21.88 32.35
C MET A 631 14.14 -22.14 31.61
N MET A 632 14.56 -21.23 30.72
CA MET A 632 15.84 -21.30 30.02
C MET A 632 16.90 -20.40 30.67
N LYS A 633 16.63 -19.09 30.75
CA LYS A 633 17.60 -18.04 31.10
C LYS A 633 17.66 -17.69 32.60
N GLY A 634 16.69 -18.13 33.40
CA GLY A 634 16.64 -17.84 34.84
C GLY A 634 17.76 -18.51 35.65
N ASP A 635 17.99 -18.02 36.87
CA ASP A 635 18.89 -18.66 37.84
C ASP A 635 18.39 -20.07 38.22
N GLU A 636 19.29 -20.92 38.70
CA GLU A 636 19.01 -22.35 38.87
C GLU A 636 17.79 -22.67 39.78
N PRO A 637 17.64 -22.06 40.97
CA PRO A 637 16.41 -22.18 41.78
C PRO A 637 15.13 -21.76 41.04
N THR A 638 15.14 -20.59 40.41
CA THR A 638 13.98 -20.04 39.68
C THR A 638 13.62 -20.91 38.49
N ARG A 639 14.62 -21.37 37.73
CA ARG A 639 14.44 -22.27 36.59
C ARG A 639 13.78 -23.59 37.00
N ARG A 640 14.21 -24.20 38.10
CA ARG A 640 13.60 -25.44 38.62
C ARG A 640 12.15 -25.24 39.06
N LEU A 641 11.87 -24.13 39.73
CA LEU A 641 10.51 -23.78 40.14
C LEU A 641 9.61 -23.53 38.92
N ALA A 642 10.08 -22.75 37.95
CA ALA A 642 9.36 -22.46 36.72
C ALA A 642 9.00 -23.74 35.94
N ARG A 643 9.93 -24.70 35.84
CA ARG A 643 9.68 -26.02 35.22
C ARG A 643 8.65 -26.83 35.99
N SER A 644 8.69 -26.78 37.32
CA SER A 644 7.69 -27.46 38.17
C SER A 644 6.29 -26.88 37.96
N ILE A 645 6.17 -25.55 37.86
CA ILE A 645 4.91 -24.86 37.55
C ILE A 645 4.42 -25.21 36.15
N TYR A 646 5.32 -25.20 35.16
CA TYR A 646 5.01 -25.57 33.78
C TYR A 646 4.39 -26.96 33.68
N ILE A 647 5.02 -27.96 34.30
CA ILE A 647 4.54 -29.34 34.27
C ILE A 647 3.19 -29.46 35.00
N ARG A 648 3.06 -28.90 36.21
CA ARG A 648 1.80 -28.91 36.97
C ARG A 648 0.66 -28.25 36.22
N ARG A 649 0.94 -27.20 35.46
CA ARG A 649 -0.07 -26.50 34.65
C ARG A 649 -0.44 -27.28 33.39
N THR A 650 0.55 -27.82 32.68
CA THR A 650 0.35 -28.58 31.44
C THR A 650 -0.38 -29.91 31.70
N TYR A 651 -0.02 -30.61 32.78
CA TYR A 651 -0.55 -31.92 33.15
C TYR A 651 -1.61 -31.87 34.26
N ARG A 652 -2.24 -30.71 34.52
CA ARG A 652 -3.24 -30.55 35.58
C ARG A 652 -4.40 -31.55 35.53
N GLY A 653 -4.76 -32.02 34.34
CA GLY A 653 -5.81 -33.04 34.14
C GLY A 653 -5.41 -34.46 34.55
N TYR A 654 -4.14 -34.69 34.88
CA TYR A 654 -3.60 -36.01 35.23
C TYR A 654 -3.27 -36.10 36.73
N PRO A 655 -3.47 -37.27 37.36
CA PRO A 655 -2.88 -37.55 38.67
C PRO A 655 -1.34 -37.55 38.56
N ILE A 656 -0.69 -36.58 39.19
CA ILE A 656 0.76 -36.41 39.19
C ILE A 656 1.35 -37.02 40.46
N GLN A 657 2.38 -37.88 40.33
CA GLN A 657 3.21 -38.35 41.44
C GLN A 657 4.59 -37.66 41.36
N PHE A 658 5.00 -36.99 42.45
CA PHE A 658 6.21 -36.15 42.51
C PHE A 658 7.50 -36.99 42.71
N HIS A 659 8.75 -36.58 42.48
CA HIS A 659 9.52 -35.80 41.45
C HIS A 659 11.01 -35.98 41.83
N SER A 660 11.96 -36.10 40.90
CA SER A 660 13.39 -35.94 41.21
C SER A 660 14.13 -35.24 40.07
N ALA A 661 15.15 -34.44 40.40
CA ALA A 661 16.12 -33.97 39.43
C ALA A 661 16.84 -35.19 38.85
N THR A 662 16.80 -35.35 37.53
CA THR A 662 17.47 -36.44 36.82
C THR A 662 18.83 -36.01 36.29
N SER A 663 19.06 -34.69 36.12
CA SER A 663 20.35 -34.08 35.74
C SER A 663 20.39 -32.59 36.18
N PRO A 664 21.55 -31.89 36.06
CA PRO A 664 21.65 -30.44 36.29
C PRO A 664 20.75 -29.61 35.35
N THR A 665 20.41 -30.12 34.17
CA THR A 665 19.62 -29.40 33.15
C THR A 665 18.24 -30.01 32.89
N GLY A 666 17.90 -31.12 33.54
CA GLY A 666 16.74 -31.95 33.23
C GLY A 666 15.77 -32.12 34.40
N THR A 667 14.48 -32.08 34.10
CA THR A 667 13.41 -32.27 35.10
C THR A 667 12.51 -33.43 34.69
N GLY A 668 12.48 -34.49 35.51
CA GLY A 668 11.72 -35.71 35.28
C GLY A 668 10.41 -35.79 36.08
N LEU A 669 9.32 -36.29 35.49
CA LEU A 669 8.02 -36.43 36.18
C LEU A 669 7.27 -37.71 35.82
N LEU A 670 6.73 -38.38 36.83
CA LEU A 670 5.85 -39.56 36.72
C LEU A 670 4.37 -39.14 36.83
N TYR A 671 3.52 -39.66 35.96
CA TYR A 671 2.08 -39.42 35.99
C TYR A 671 1.28 -40.62 35.49
N HIS A 672 -0.02 -40.67 35.81
CA HIS A 672 -0.94 -41.73 35.39
C HIS A 672 -2.07 -41.18 34.52
N TYR A 673 -2.64 -42.03 33.67
CA TYR A 673 -3.85 -41.68 32.95
C TYR A 673 -5.07 -41.86 33.88
N PRO A 674 -6.07 -40.97 33.89
CA PRO A 674 -7.21 -41.09 34.81
C PRO A 674 -8.02 -42.39 34.68
N GLN A 675 -7.93 -43.07 33.53
CA GLN A 675 -8.64 -44.32 33.22
C GLN A 675 -7.74 -45.57 33.21
N GLU A 676 -6.43 -45.42 33.37
CA GLU A 676 -5.45 -46.55 33.39
C GLU A 676 -4.82 -46.61 34.78
N ASN A 677 -5.18 -47.60 35.60
CA ASN A 677 -4.60 -47.78 36.92
C ASN A 677 -3.20 -48.41 36.90
N ASP A 678 -2.83 -49.11 35.83
CA ASP A 678 -1.67 -50.03 35.85
C ASP A 678 -0.39 -49.49 35.21
N PHE A 679 -0.39 -48.34 34.52
CA PHE A 679 0.80 -47.85 33.81
C PHE A 679 1.16 -46.40 34.10
N SER A 680 2.30 -46.20 34.76
CA SER A 680 2.94 -44.88 34.89
C SER A 680 3.59 -44.45 33.56
N ARG A 681 3.52 -43.15 33.27
CA ARG A 681 4.24 -42.50 32.15
C ARG A 681 5.28 -41.54 32.70
N PHE A 682 6.41 -41.42 32.02
CA PHE A 682 7.52 -40.55 32.44
C PHE A 682 7.83 -39.48 31.39
N ILE A 683 7.96 -38.23 31.84
CA ILE A 683 8.36 -37.10 31.00
C ILE A 683 9.74 -36.63 31.42
N LEU A 684 10.63 -36.45 30.46
CA LEU A 684 11.86 -35.68 30.64
C LEU A 684 11.73 -34.32 29.95
N LEU A 685 11.97 -33.24 30.69
CA LEU A 685 12.06 -31.88 30.14
C LEU A 685 13.52 -31.42 30.14
N GLU A 686 14.02 -31.06 28.96
CA GLU A 686 15.38 -30.53 28.73
C GLU A 686 15.33 -29.24 27.88
N SER A 687 16.41 -28.46 27.94
CA SER A 687 16.58 -27.21 27.18
C SER A 687 17.79 -27.25 26.26
N VAL A 688 17.68 -26.54 25.13
CA VAL A 688 18.72 -26.36 24.11
C VAL A 688 18.90 -24.87 23.87
N ASP A 689 20.13 -24.38 24.06
CA ASP A 689 20.42 -22.94 24.11
C ASP A 689 20.30 -22.24 22.74
N ASP A 690 20.46 -23.00 21.64
CA ASP A 690 20.31 -22.51 20.26
C ASP A 690 19.84 -23.64 19.34
N ILE A 691 18.88 -23.37 18.46
CA ILE A 691 18.35 -24.31 17.47
C ILE A 691 19.43 -24.88 16.55
N ASN A 692 20.48 -24.12 16.24
CA ASN A 692 21.59 -24.58 15.40
C ASN A 692 22.48 -25.62 16.11
N ASN A 693 22.45 -25.66 17.45
CA ASN A 693 23.18 -26.63 18.26
C ASN A 693 22.35 -27.88 18.59
N LEU A 694 21.14 -28.01 18.02
CA LEU A 694 20.21 -29.10 18.32
C LEU A 694 20.82 -30.48 18.11
N ASP A 695 21.52 -30.69 16.99
CA ASP A 695 22.11 -32.00 16.66
C ASP A 695 23.10 -32.48 17.73
N ASN A 696 24.03 -31.62 18.14
CA ASN A 696 25.02 -31.96 19.16
C ASN A 696 24.35 -32.22 20.52
N ARG A 697 23.42 -31.34 20.90
CA ARG A 697 22.76 -31.42 22.21
C ARG A 697 21.78 -32.59 22.31
N LEU A 698 21.13 -32.96 21.21
CA LEU A 698 20.18 -34.07 21.18
C LEU A 698 20.86 -35.40 21.51
N ASN A 699 22.07 -35.64 20.99
CA ASN A 699 22.85 -36.83 21.32
C ASN A 699 23.14 -36.92 22.83
N ASP A 700 23.60 -35.82 23.45
CA ASP A 700 23.86 -35.76 24.89
C ASP A 700 22.59 -36.02 25.72
N ILE A 701 21.47 -35.41 25.31
CA ILE A 701 20.16 -35.60 25.97
C ILE A 701 19.73 -37.07 25.91
N LEU A 702 19.88 -37.73 24.77
CA LEU A 702 19.53 -39.15 24.61
C LEU A 702 20.43 -40.06 25.46
N GLN A 703 21.70 -39.72 25.66
CA GLN A 703 22.59 -40.45 26.56
C GLN A 703 22.19 -40.30 28.03
N VAL A 704 21.88 -39.07 28.47
CA VAL A 704 21.34 -38.82 29.82
C VAL A 704 20.02 -39.55 30.03
N TYR A 705 19.17 -39.59 29.00
CA TYR A 705 17.92 -40.36 29.01
C TYR A 705 18.19 -41.84 29.25
N SER A 706 19.12 -42.43 28.49
CA SER A 706 19.51 -43.84 28.62
C SER A 706 20.00 -44.18 30.03
N GLN A 707 20.88 -43.35 30.61
CA GLN A 707 21.39 -43.54 31.98
C GLN A 707 20.28 -43.43 33.03
N THR A 708 19.37 -42.47 32.89
CA THR A 708 18.23 -42.29 33.79
C THR A 708 17.30 -43.51 33.76
N MET A 709 17.12 -44.12 32.57
CA MET A 709 16.29 -45.31 32.39
C MET A 709 16.91 -46.59 32.90
N GLN A 710 18.24 -46.72 32.90
CA GLN A 710 18.94 -47.87 33.47
C GLN A 710 18.93 -47.88 35.02
N GLY A 711 18.47 -46.80 35.67
CA GLY A 711 18.32 -46.68 37.12
C GLY A 711 16.99 -47.23 37.70
N SER A 712 16.62 -46.74 38.90
CA SER A 712 15.46 -47.21 39.69
C SER A 712 14.07 -46.95 39.07
N LEU A 713 13.99 -46.28 37.91
CA LEU A 713 12.75 -46.04 37.17
C LEU A 713 12.36 -47.17 36.20
N SER A 714 13.29 -48.04 35.81
CA SER A 714 13.04 -49.18 34.89
C SER A 714 11.96 -50.15 35.38
N SER A 715 11.76 -50.26 36.70
CA SER A 715 10.75 -51.13 37.30
C SER A 715 9.35 -50.50 37.40
N LYS A 716 9.22 -49.19 37.15
CA LYS A 716 7.96 -48.43 37.36
C LYS A 716 7.27 -47.99 36.08
N VAL A 717 7.98 -47.93 34.95
CA VAL A 717 7.45 -47.43 33.67
C VAL A 717 7.70 -48.48 32.60
N LYS A 718 6.64 -48.91 31.92
CA LYS A 718 6.78 -49.84 30.80
C LYS A 718 7.51 -49.18 29.62
N PRO A 719 8.39 -49.91 28.91
CA PRO A 719 8.94 -49.44 27.65
C PRO A 719 7.80 -49.05 26.67
N GLY A 720 7.89 -47.87 26.06
CA GLY A 720 6.83 -47.30 25.22
C GLY A 720 5.93 -46.26 25.91
N ASN A 721 6.16 -45.92 27.18
CA ASN A 721 5.43 -44.90 27.95
C ASN A 721 6.26 -43.66 28.31
N TYR A 722 7.32 -43.43 27.56
CA TYR A 722 8.27 -42.34 27.74
C TYR A 722 7.93 -41.12 26.84
N ILE A 723 8.05 -39.92 27.39
CA ILE A 723 7.82 -38.66 26.67
C ILE A 723 9.07 -37.77 26.83
N LEU A 724 9.51 -37.19 25.72
CA LEU A 724 10.60 -36.21 25.72
C LEU A 724 10.04 -34.82 25.39
N LYS A 725 10.36 -33.83 26.23
CA LYS A 725 10.03 -32.42 26.02
C LYS A 725 11.32 -31.62 25.87
N LEU A 726 11.44 -30.91 24.75
CA LEU A 726 12.54 -30.01 24.45
C LEU A 726 12.04 -28.56 24.43
N ILE A 727 12.85 -27.65 24.97
CA ILE A 727 12.66 -26.20 24.83
C ILE A 727 13.91 -25.66 24.15
N ILE A 728 13.73 -24.98 23.04
CA ILE A 728 14.82 -24.53 22.16
C ILE A 728 14.71 -23.02 22.01
N ASN A 729 15.82 -22.32 22.16
CA ASN A 729 15.91 -20.91 21.82
C ASN A 729 16.35 -20.75 20.36
N ALA A 730 15.68 -19.86 19.62
CA ALA A 730 15.93 -19.56 18.22
C ALA A 730 16.01 -18.05 17.95
N GLU A 731 16.19 -17.22 19.00
CA GLU A 731 16.32 -15.75 18.88
C GLU A 731 17.43 -15.30 17.93
N SER A 732 18.54 -16.03 17.89
CA SER A 732 19.70 -15.80 17.02
C SER A 732 19.48 -16.20 15.55
N SER A 733 18.46 -17.02 15.27
CA SER A 733 18.16 -17.54 13.93
C SER A 733 16.65 -17.74 13.74
N PRO A 734 15.86 -16.65 13.70
CA PRO A 734 14.41 -16.75 13.56
C PRO A 734 14.06 -17.26 12.15
N GLN A 735 13.62 -18.51 12.08
CA GLN A 735 13.11 -19.14 10.87
C GLN A 735 11.58 -19.21 10.91
N GLY A 736 10.91 -19.22 9.76
CA GLY A 736 9.47 -19.41 9.68
C GLY A 736 9.02 -20.78 10.23
N ILE A 737 7.78 -20.89 10.70
CA ILE A 737 7.27 -22.10 11.39
C ILE A 737 7.42 -23.41 10.59
N GLU A 738 7.29 -23.36 9.26
CA GLU A 738 7.50 -24.54 8.40
C GLU A 738 8.98 -24.91 8.26
N ALA A 739 9.88 -23.91 8.16
CA ALA A 739 11.32 -24.16 8.15
C ALA A 739 11.79 -24.77 9.47
N GLN A 740 11.23 -24.29 10.60
CA GLN A 740 11.46 -24.88 11.92
C GLN A 740 10.98 -26.33 11.99
N SER A 741 9.75 -26.62 11.55
CA SER A 741 9.21 -27.99 11.49
C SER A 741 10.13 -28.92 10.68
N GLN A 742 10.60 -28.47 9.51
CA GLN A 742 11.47 -29.26 8.64
C GLN A 742 12.85 -29.52 9.27
N LEU A 743 13.46 -28.51 9.90
CA LEU A 743 14.73 -28.63 10.59
C LEU A 743 14.63 -29.63 11.76
N LEU A 744 13.60 -29.50 12.59
CA LEU A 744 13.33 -30.41 13.70
C LEU A 744 13.08 -31.85 13.23
N ALA A 745 12.25 -32.03 12.20
CA ALA A 745 11.97 -33.36 11.65
C ALA A 745 13.25 -34.04 11.12
N THR A 746 14.13 -33.26 10.46
CA THR A 746 15.41 -33.74 9.96
C THR A 746 16.32 -34.20 11.10
N ALA A 747 16.46 -33.38 12.15
CA ALA A 747 17.29 -33.70 13.32
C ALA A 747 16.75 -34.94 14.07
N LEU A 748 15.44 -35.04 14.30
CA LEU A 748 14.84 -36.18 14.99
C LEU A 748 14.99 -37.49 14.19
N ASN A 749 14.82 -37.44 12.87
CA ASN A 749 14.97 -38.64 12.03
C ASN A 749 16.42 -39.12 11.93
N LYS A 750 17.41 -38.24 12.07
CA LYS A 750 18.85 -38.60 12.14
C LYS A 750 19.17 -39.50 13.34
N TYR A 751 18.51 -39.30 14.49
CA TYR A 751 18.69 -40.11 15.70
C TYR A 751 17.57 -41.12 15.94
N ARG A 752 16.79 -41.43 14.89
CA ARG A 752 15.56 -42.22 15.00
C ARG A 752 15.76 -43.58 15.68
N GLU A 753 16.77 -44.36 15.30
CA GLU A 753 16.98 -45.70 15.87
C GLU A 753 17.26 -45.64 17.37
N GLN A 754 18.05 -44.66 17.82
CA GLN A 754 18.33 -44.43 19.24
C GLN A 754 17.06 -44.03 20.00
N ILE A 755 16.27 -43.10 19.44
CA ILE A 755 14.99 -42.64 20.02
C ILE A 755 14.01 -43.80 20.16
N GLN A 756 13.91 -44.66 19.13
CA GLN A 756 13.05 -45.85 19.14
C GLN A 756 13.52 -46.89 20.15
N GLY A 757 14.84 -47.15 20.22
CA GLY A 757 15.44 -48.08 21.18
C GLY A 757 15.24 -47.68 22.65
N LEU A 758 15.09 -46.37 22.94
CA LEU A 758 14.77 -45.86 24.27
C LEU A 758 13.28 -45.96 24.64
N GLY A 759 12.42 -46.41 23.73
CA GLY A 759 10.99 -46.55 23.98
C GLY A 759 10.25 -45.21 24.11
N ILE A 760 10.78 -44.12 23.55
CA ILE A 760 10.12 -42.81 23.54
C ILE A 760 8.88 -42.89 22.66
N LYS A 761 7.72 -42.52 23.20
CA LYS A 761 6.42 -42.53 22.49
C LYS A 761 6.17 -41.24 21.72
N ARG A 762 6.59 -40.11 22.29
CA ARG A 762 6.30 -38.77 21.77
C ARG A 762 7.40 -37.80 22.15
N ILE A 763 7.74 -36.93 21.21
CA ILE A 763 8.66 -35.81 21.40
C ILE A 763 7.88 -34.53 21.19
N THR A 764 7.96 -33.60 22.14
CA THR A 764 7.33 -32.27 22.00
C THR A 764 8.42 -31.21 22.08
N VAL A 765 8.44 -30.27 21.14
CA VAL A 765 9.46 -29.24 21.04
C VAL A 765 8.79 -27.88 21.13
N SER A 766 9.20 -27.02 22.06
CA SER A 766 8.86 -25.59 22.08
C SER A 766 10.01 -24.78 21.54
N VAL A 767 9.77 -23.91 20.58
CA VAL A 767 10.78 -23.00 20.01
C VAL A 767 10.45 -21.56 20.42
N LEU A 768 11.39 -20.88 21.05
CA LEU A 768 11.32 -19.47 21.44
C LEU A 768 11.98 -18.62 20.35
N ASN A 769 11.19 -17.80 19.64
CA ASN A 769 11.68 -17.01 18.51
C ASN A 769 12.14 -15.61 18.93
N LYS A 770 11.29 -14.87 19.63
CA LYS A 770 11.58 -13.52 20.12
C LYS A 770 10.94 -13.36 21.50
N GLU A 771 11.55 -12.55 22.36
CA GLU A 771 10.91 -12.17 23.61
C GLU A 771 9.56 -11.50 23.34
N GLY A 772 8.52 -11.91 24.06
CA GLY A 772 7.16 -11.41 23.88
C GLY A 772 6.27 -12.22 22.95
N GLU A 773 6.83 -13.04 22.07
CA GLU A 773 6.06 -13.94 21.21
C GLU A 773 5.68 -15.24 21.94
N TYR A 774 4.48 -15.77 21.63
CA TYR A 774 4.09 -17.07 22.16
C TYR A 774 4.94 -18.19 21.51
N PRO A 775 5.43 -19.18 22.27
CA PRO A 775 6.29 -20.23 21.74
C PRO A 775 5.64 -21.05 20.62
N ASN A 776 6.43 -21.43 19.61
CA ASN A 776 5.99 -22.39 18.61
C ASN A 776 6.10 -23.80 19.17
N HIS A 777 4.99 -24.54 19.22
CA HIS A 777 4.97 -25.91 19.71
C HIS A 777 4.85 -26.91 18.56
N PHE A 778 5.72 -27.93 18.55
CA PHE A 778 5.71 -29.03 17.60
C PHE A 778 5.61 -30.34 18.38
N SER A 779 4.82 -31.30 17.88
CA SER A 779 4.73 -32.63 18.48
C SER A 779 5.00 -33.70 17.43
N TYR A 780 5.82 -34.66 17.77
CA TYR A 780 6.25 -35.74 16.90
C TYR A 780 5.87 -37.08 17.53
N ARG A 781 5.21 -37.93 16.75
CA ARG A 781 4.89 -39.30 17.17
C ARG A 781 6.04 -40.21 16.77
N VAL A 782 6.52 -41.03 17.70
CA VAL A 782 7.57 -42.00 17.44
C VAL A 782 6.91 -43.36 17.17
N PRO A 783 7.16 -44.00 16.01
CA PRO A 783 6.66 -45.34 15.74
C PRO A 783 7.38 -46.37 16.62
N PRO A 784 6.68 -47.39 17.14
CA PRO A 784 7.29 -48.41 17.99
C PRO A 784 8.27 -49.29 17.19
N MET A 785 9.25 -49.87 17.88
CA MET A 785 10.19 -50.85 17.30
C MET A 785 9.46 -52.19 17.04
N SER A 786 9.82 -52.90 15.96
CA SER A 786 9.21 -54.20 15.64
C SER A 786 9.39 -55.19 16.79
N GLY A 787 8.29 -55.72 17.35
CA GLY A 787 8.30 -56.66 18.48
C GLY A 787 7.88 -56.07 19.84
N TRP A 788 7.57 -54.77 19.92
CA TRP A 788 7.03 -54.11 21.13
C TRP A 788 5.50 -54.00 21.14
N ALA A 789 4.82 -54.67 20.21
CA ALA A 789 3.39 -54.53 19.95
C ALA A 789 2.56 -55.59 20.70
N ASP A 790 2.29 -55.36 21.97
CA ASP A 790 1.35 -56.18 22.77
C ASP A 790 -0.03 -55.51 22.98
N GLU A 791 -0.35 -54.43 22.25
CA GLU A 791 -1.70 -53.81 22.31
C GLU A 791 -2.42 -53.81 20.95
N PRO A 792 -3.41 -54.71 20.75
CA PRO A 792 -4.21 -54.78 19.53
C PRO A 792 -4.99 -53.50 19.19
N SER A 793 -5.24 -52.62 20.17
CA SER A 793 -5.96 -51.36 20.01
C SER A 793 -5.14 -50.25 19.34
N LEU A 794 -3.82 -50.39 19.27
CA LEU A 794 -2.92 -49.46 18.60
C LEU A 794 -2.84 -49.73 17.09
N ILE A 795 -2.98 -50.99 16.67
CA ILE A 795 -2.80 -51.47 15.29
C ILE A 795 -3.77 -50.78 14.31
N GLY A 796 -5.05 -50.64 14.66
CA GLY A 796 -6.06 -50.00 13.81
C GLY A 796 -5.88 -48.50 13.55
N ARG A 797 -4.93 -47.82 14.21
CA ARG A 797 -4.58 -46.40 13.95
C ARG A 797 -3.31 -46.24 13.10
N TYR A 798 -2.53 -47.29 12.88
CA TYR A 798 -1.33 -47.29 12.02
C TYR A 798 -1.62 -47.73 10.57
N GLU A 799 -2.80 -48.30 10.30
CA GLU A 799 -3.15 -48.90 8.99
C GLU A 799 -3.37 -47.90 7.84
N ASN A 800 -3.46 -46.59 8.11
CA ASN A 800 -3.64 -45.58 7.05
C ASN A 800 -2.32 -44.98 6.51
N VAL A 801 -1.16 -45.50 6.91
CA VAL A 801 0.15 -45.12 6.34
C VAL A 801 0.80 -46.37 5.74
N ALA A 802 0.14 -46.95 4.74
CA ALA A 802 0.70 -48.03 3.94
C ALA A 802 1.70 -47.43 2.92
N GLY A 803 2.96 -47.29 3.34
CA GLY A 803 4.11 -46.83 2.55
C GLY A 803 5.35 -46.64 3.44
N GLU A 804 6.55 -46.44 2.84
CA GLU A 804 7.85 -46.25 3.53
C GLU A 804 7.82 -45.20 4.67
N GLU A 805 6.83 -44.29 4.65
CA GLU A 805 6.52 -43.29 5.68
C GLU A 805 6.16 -43.86 7.06
N GLY A 806 5.61 -45.09 7.15
CA GLY A 806 5.21 -45.70 8.44
C GLY A 806 6.37 -45.93 9.43
N SER A 807 7.59 -45.70 8.96
CA SER A 807 8.82 -45.88 9.71
C SER A 807 9.36 -44.54 10.27
N GLN A 808 9.10 -43.40 9.63
CA GLN A 808 9.71 -42.11 10.01
C GLN A 808 9.04 -41.45 11.24
N ILE A 809 9.80 -40.61 11.94
CA ILE A 809 9.26 -39.71 12.97
C ILE A 809 8.61 -38.52 12.27
N VAL A 810 7.28 -38.46 12.28
CA VAL A 810 6.50 -37.42 11.60
C VAL A 810 5.82 -36.50 12.60
N GLU A 811 5.73 -35.21 12.26
CA GLU A 811 5.00 -34.22 13.06
C GLU A 811 3.50 -34.53 13.06
N ASP A 812 2.90 -34.60 14.25
CA ASP A 812 1.46 -34.63 14.45
C ASP A 812 0.91 -33.21 14.38
N ARG A 813 0.69 -32.73 13.15
CA ARG A 813 0.30 -31.33 12.85
C ARG A 813 -0.98 -30.87 13.57
N VAL A 814 -1.82 -31.80 14.03
CA VAL A 814 -3.03 -31.49 14.82
C VAL A 814 -2.67 -30.78 16.13
N TYR A 815 -1.50 -31.05 16.71
CA TYR A 815 -1.04 -30.42 17.96
C TYR A 815 -0.13 -29.21 17.72
N ARG A 816 0.04 -28.74 16.48
CA ARG A 816 0.92 -27.61 16.19
C ARG A 816 0.44 -26.35 16.93
N GLY A 817 1.37 -25.68 17.60
CA GLY A 817 1.09 -24.51 18.44
C GLY A 817 0.49 -24.82 19.82
N LEU A 818 0.34 -26.10 20.20
CA LEU A 818 -0.26 -26.51 21.46
C LEU A 818 0.49 -27.68 22.13
N GLU A 819 0.51 -27.70 23.45
CA GLU A 819 1.00 -28.87 24.20
C GLU A 819 -0.01 -30.04 24.13
N PRO A 820 0.40 -31.25 23.71
CA PRO A 820 -0.50 -32.40 23.58
C PRO A 820 -1.32 -32.76 24.85
N PRO A 821 -0.77 -32.65 26.08
CA PRO A 821 -1.53 -32.89 27.30
C PRO A 821 -2.71 -31.93 27.49
N LEU A 822 -2.58 -30.68 27.02
CA LEU A 822 -3.67 -29.70 27.02
C LEU A 822 -4.73 -30.07 25.98
N ALA A 823 -4.28 -30.46 24.79
CA ALA A 823 -5.17 -30.81 23.67
C ALA A 823 -6.17 -31.91 24.02
N TYR A 824 -5.70 -32.99 24.65
CA TYR A 824 -6.54 -34.16 24.89
C TYR A 824 -7.51 -33.98 26.07
N LEU A 825 -7.00 -33.80 27.29
CA LEU A 825 -7.86 -33.77 28.49
C LEU A 825 -8.54 -32.42 28.71
N GLN A 826 -7.86 -31.32 28.35
CA GLN A 826 -8.37 -29.98 28.64
C GLN A 826 -9.22 -29.43 27.49
N LEU A 827 -8.86 -29.70 26.23
CA LEU A 827 -9.54 -29.13 25.05
C LEU A 827 -10.38 -30.15 24.26
N ASP A 828 -10.35 -31.44 24.61
CA ASP A 828 -11.17 -32.52 24.03
C ASP A 828 -11.05 -32.65 22.50
N PHE A 829 -9.80 -32.71 22.02
CA PHE A 829 -9.46 -32.82 20.60
C PHE A 829 -9.98 -34.09 19.91
N ASP A 830 -10.43 -35.09 20.66
CA ASP A 830 -11.09 -36.27 20.11
C ASP A 830 -12.35 -35.90 19.29
N LEU A 831 -12.99 -34.78 19.62
CA LEU A 831 -14.11 -34.22 18.87
C LEU A 831 -13.70 -33.71 17.48
N LEU A 832 -12.41 -33.45 17.24
CA LEU A 832 -11.87 -32.91 15.98
C LEU A 832 -11.27 -33.99 15.07
N LYS A 833 -11.30 -35.27 15.47
CA LYS A 833 -10.60 -36.37 14.77
C LYS A 833 -10.98 -36.54 13.29
N ASN A 834 -12.19 -36.12 12.90
CA ASN A 834 -12.70 -36.23 11.54
C ASN A 834 -12.33 -35.03 10.65
N PHE A 835 -11.68 -34.02 11.21
CA PHE A 835 -11.30 -32.79 10.53
C PHE A 835 -9.79 -32.70 10.36
N THR A 836 -9.37 -32.05 9.29
CA THR A 836 -8.03 -31.50 9.14
C THR A 836 -8.06 -30.09 9.71
N VAL A 837 -7.32 -29.87 10.79
CA VAL A 837 -7.35 -28.60 11.55
C VAL A 837 -6.05 -27.82 11.34
N ASN A 838 -6.17 -26.51 11.21
CA ASN A 838 -5.05 -25.57 11.18
C ASN A 838 -5.31 -24.48 12.22
N ARG A 839 -4.36 -24.27 13.13
CA ARG A 839 -4.48 -23.19 14.13
C ARG A 839 -4.48 -21.83 13.42
N ILE A 840 -5.34 -20.93 13.87
CA ILE A 840 -5.27 -19.50 13.56
C ILE A 840 -4.68 -18.81 14.78
N ASP A 841 -3.56 -18.11 14.60
CA ASP A 841 -2.93 -17.37 15.69
C ASP A 841 -3.73 -16.10 16.00
N THR A 842 -4.07 -15.90 17.26
CA THR A 842 -4.79 -14.74 17.80
C THR A 842 -4.01 -14.15 18.98
N PRO A 843 -4.18 -12.85 19.31
CA PRO A 843 -3.36 -12.20 20.33
C PRO A 843 -3.50 -12.82 21.73
N ASP A 844 -4.73 -13.20 22.11
CA ASP A 844 -4.95 -13.90 23.37
C ASP A 844 -4.84 -15.41 23.19
N THR A 845 -3.86 -15.98 23.88
CA THR A 845 -3.53 -17.40 23.84
C THR A 845 -4.29 -18.24 24.88
N SER A 846 -5.27 -17.63 25.56
CA SER A 846 -6.18 -18.33 26.47
C SER A 846 -7.25 -19.16 25.74
N ALA A 847 -7.63 -18.78 24.52
CA ALA A 847 -8.53 -19.52 23.65
C ALA A 847 -7.83 -19.89 22.33
N TYR A 848 -8.05 -21.12 21.87
CA TYR A 848 -7.39 -21.66 20.68
C TYR A 848 -8.40 -21.77 19.55
N VAL A 849 -8.15 -21.10 18.43
CA VAL A 849 -9.01 -21.12 17.24
C VAL A 849 -8.40 -22.00 16.15
N TYR A 850 -9.22 -22.83 15.52
CA TYR A 850 -8.83 -23.77 14.48
C TYR A 850 -9.74 -23.62 13.26
N ASP A 851 -9.14 -23.40 12.08
CA ASP A 851 -9.80 -23.57 10.79
C ASP A 851 -9.76 -25.06 10.43
N ALA A 852 -10.93 -25.67 10.42
CA ALA A 852 -11.10 -27.10 10.25
C ALA A 852 -11.89 -27.38 8.98
N THR A 853 -11.45 -28.35 8.19
CA THR A 853 -12.22 -28.88 7.06
C THR A 853 -12.31 -30.39 7.17
N ASP A 854 -13.47 -30.97 6.89
CA ASP A 854 -13.66 -32.40 6.99
C ASP A 854 -12.69 -33.18 6.10
N LYS A 855 -12.14 -34.29 6.62
CA LYS A 855 -11.06 -35.04 5.95
C LYS A 855 -11.48 -35.62 4.60
N LYS A 856 -12.76 -35.97 4.43
CA LYS A 856 -13.29 -36.54 3.19
C LYS A 856 -13.25 -35.51 2.07
N SER A 857 -13.71 -34.29 2.33
CA SER A 857 -13.64 -33.18 1.38
C SER A 857 -12.19 -32.85 1.03
N VAL A 858 -11.29 -32.74 2.02
CA VAL A 858 -9.87 -32.45 1.77
C VAL A 858 -9.23 -33.49 0.83
N GLN A 859 -9.47 -34.79 1.07
CA GLN A 859 -8.95 -35.86 0.21
C GLN A 859 -9.50 -35.76 -1.21
N SER A 860 -10.81 -35.50 -1.37
CA SER A 860 -11.42 -35.36 -2.69
C SER A 860 -10.89 -34.15 -3.47
N ILE A 861 -10.70 -33.00 -2.79
CA ILE A 861 -10.15 -31.78 -3.39
C ILE A 861 -8.68 -31.98 -3.76
N ALA A 862 -7.89 -32.64 -2.91
CA ALA A 862 -6.49 -32.94 -3.20
C ALA A 862 -6.34 -33.85 -4.43
N ALA A 863 -7.20 -34.86 -4.56
CA ALA A 863 -7.23 -35.71 -5.74
C ALA A 863 -7.56 -34.92 -7.02
N GLU A 864 -8.49 -33.97 -6.95
CA GLU A 864 -8.85 -33.11 -8.09
C GLU A 864 -7.73 -32.10 -8.43
N LYS A 865 -7.07 -31.51 -7.43
CA LYS A 865 -5.88 -30.67 -7.62
C LYS A 865 -4.74 -31.43 -8.28
N ALA A 866 -4.51 -32.69 -7.90
CA ALA A 866 -3.49 -33.53 -8.53
C ALA A 866 -3.79 -33.81 -10.01
N LYS A 867 -5.08 -33.89 -10.42
CA LYS A 867 -5.45 -33.96 -11.84
C LYS A 867 -5.11 -32.66 -12.56
N LEU A 868 -5.42 -31.49 -11.95
CA LEU A 868 -5.10 -30.18 -12.52
C LEU A 868 -3.60 -30.01 -12.79
N THR A 869 -2.74 -30.46 -11.88
CA THR A 869 -1.27 -30.36 -12.05
C THR A 869 -0.74 -31.24 -13.19
N LYS A 870 -1.43 -32.34 -13.50
CA LYS A 870 -1.07 -33.27 -14.57
C LYS A 870 -1.72 -32.95 -15.92
N GLU A 871 -2.68 -32.02 -15.95
CA GLU A 871 -3.43 -31.65 -17.15
C GLU A 871 -2.69 -30.55 -17.94
N SER A 872 -2.60 -30.70 -19.26
CA SER A 872 -1.87 -29.78 -20.14
C SER A 872 -2.80 -28.92 -21.00
N ASP A 873 -4.06 -29.32 -21.16
CA ASP A 873 -5.06 -28.57 -21.94
C ASP A 873 -5.64 -27.38 -21.14
N PRO A 874 -5.47 -26.12 -21.60
CA PRO A 874 -5.95 -24.93 -20.89
C PRO A 874 -7.47 -24.91 -20.64
N SER A 875 -8.27 -25.49 -21.54
CA SER A 875 -9.73 -25.53 -21.41
C SER A 875 -10.15 -26.47 -20.29
N LYS A 876 -9.50 -27.65 -20.21
CA LYS A 876 -9.73 -28.62 -19.13
C LYS A 876 -9.18 -28.13 -17.79
N GLN A 877 -8.05 -27.44 -17.79
CA GLN A 877 -7.54 -26.78 -16.58
C GLN A 877 -8.53 -25.75 -16.03
N SER A 878 -9.18 -24.96 -16.90
CA SER A 878 -10.21 -24.00 -16.49
C SER A 878 -11.41 -24.70 -15.83
N LEU A 879 -11.91 -25.78 -16.44
CA LEU A 879 -13.02 -26.56 -15.89
C LEU A 879 -12.65 -27.23 -14.55
N LEU A 880 -11.45 -27.80 -14.44
CA LEU A 880 -10.94 -28.40 -13.20
C LEU A 880 -10.82 -27.36 -12.09
N ARG A 881 -10.33 -26.15 -12.38
CA ARG A 881 -10.31 -25.02 -11.42
C ARG A 881 -11.72 -24.65 -10.97
N GLU A 882 -12.70 -24.61 -11.87
CA GLU A 882 -14.10 -24.34 -11.52
C GLU A 882 -14.70 -25.45 -10.63
N ASN A 883 -14.42 -26.71 -10.96
CA ASN A 883 -14.87 -27.86 -10.15
C ASN A 883 -14.24 -27.84 -8.75
N ILE A 884 -12.93 -27.60 -8.64
CA ILE A 884 -12.24 -27.45 -7.36
C ILE A 884 -12.91 -26.34 -6.53
N LYS A 885 -13.19 -25.19 -7.14
CA LYS A 885 -13.87 -24.07 -6.46
C LYS A 885 -15.26 -24.46 -5.93
N LYS A 886 -16.04 -25.23 -6.72
CA LYS A 886 -17.35 -25.75 -6.29
C LYS A 886 -17.23 -26.77 -5.16
N MET A 887 -16.21 -27.63 -5.19
CA MET A 887 -15.94 -28.60 -4.13
C MET A 887 -15.51 -27.90 -2.83
N GLU A 888 -14.60 -26.93 -2.92
CA GLU A 888 -14.17 -26.11 -1.77
C GLU A 888 -15.34 -25.35 -1.14
N ALA A 889 -16.29 -24.84 -1.94
CA ALA A 889 -17.48 -24.16 -1.44
C ALA A 889 -18.50 -25.10 -0.75
N ARG A 890 -18.49 -26.41 -1.07
CA ARG A 890 -19.38 -27.42 -0.47
C ARG A 890 -18.75 -28.17 0.70
N ALA A 891 -17.43 -28.05 0.88
CA ALA A 891 -16.72 -28.71 1.96
C ALA A 891 -17.25 -28.25 3.32
N ASP A 892 -17.31 -29.16 4.29
CA ASP A 892 -17.69 -28.82 5.65
C ASP A 892 -16.49 -28.18 6.36
N SER A 893 -16.38 -26.86 6.19
CA SER A 893 -15.35 -26.04 6.80
C SER A 893 -15.93 -25.19 7.94
N ARG A 894 -15.33 -25.28 9.12
CA ARG A 894 -15.79 -24.64 10.37
C ARG A 894 -14.64 -23.98 11.12
N LEU A 895 -14.94 -22.96 11.90
CA LEU A 895 -14.05 -22.48 12.95
C LEU A 895 -14.42 -23.18 14.27
N PHE A 896 -13.45 -23.88 14.85
CA PHE A 896 -13.56 -24.42 16.21
C PHE A 896 -12.78 -23.55 17.17
N VAL A 897 -13.42 -23.10 18.24
CA VAL A 897 -12.75 -22.41 19.34
C VAL A 897 -12.80 -23.28 20.58
N ARG A 898 -11.64 -23.45 21.21
CA ARG A 898 -11.47 -24.35 22.35
C ARG A 898 -10.75 -23.56 23.44
N THR A 899 -11.37 -23.43 24.60
CA THR A 899 -10.82 -22.66 25.74
C THR A 899 -10.95 -23.42 27.06
N THR A 900 -10.17 -22.98 28.05
CA THR A 900 -10.25 -23.49 29.42
C THR A 900 -10.46 -22.33 30.39
N VAL A 901 -11.48 -22.41 31.22
CA VAL A 901 -11.64 -21.52 32.37
C VAL A 901 -10.88 -22.13 33.53
N ARG A 902 -9.90 -21.42 34.08
CA ARG A 902 -9.15 -21.85 35.27
C ARG A 902 -9.52 -20.95 36.43
N ASN A 903 -10.25 -21.49 37.41
CA ASN A 903 -10.74 -20.74 38.55
C ASN A 903 -10.23 -21.33 39.88
N LEU A 904 -10.11 -20.53 40.94
CA LEU A 904 -9.76 -21.05 42.27
C LEU A 904 -11.01 -21.56 43.00
N GLU A 905 -10.89 -22.69 43.70
CA GLU A 905 -11.93 -23.19 44.61
C GLU A 905 -12.28 -22.17 45.72
N SER A 906 -11.34 -21.28 46.07
CA SER A 906 -11.44 -20.30 47.15
C SER A 906 -12.26 -19.04 46.84
N TYR A 907 -12.78 -18.87 45.63
CA TYR A 907 -13.62 -17.72 45.28
C TYR A 907 -15.08 -17.91 45.74
N THR A 908 -15.72 -16.81 46.16
CA THR A 908 -17.18 -16.74 46.36
C THR A 908 -17.91 -17.12 45.07
N ALA A 909 -19.12 -17.68 45.17
CA ALA A 909 -19.90 -18.10 44.00
C ALA A 909 -20.02 -17.00 42.93
N GLN A 910 -20.15 -15.74 43.35
CA GLN A 910 -20.27 -14.58 42.47
C GLN A 910 -18.99 -14.31 41.64
N ARG A 911 -17.79 -14.42 42.25
CA ARG A 911 -16.51 -14.28 41.51
C ARG A 911 -16.24 -15.44 40.56
N ARG A 912 -16.87 -16.60 40.76
CA ARG A 912 -16.69 -17.76 39.89
C ARG A 912 -17.31 -17.55 38.51
N PHE A 913 -18.52 -17.01 38.47
CA PHE A 913 -19.24 -16.69 37.25
C PHE A 913 -18.53 -15.58 36.45
N THR A 914 -18.04 -14.54 37.13
CA THR A 914 -17.27 -13.46 36.49
C THR A 914 -16.06 -13.99 35.68
N GLY A 915 -15.35 -15.00 36.19
CA GLY A 915 -14.23 -15.61 35.45
C GLY A 915 -14.66 -16.39 34.20
N ILE A 916 -15.88 -16.94 34.19
CA ILE A 916 -16.47 -17.59 33.01
C ILE A 916 -16.86 -16.51 31.99
N ASP A 917 -17.53 -15.43 32.42
CA ASP A 917 -17.90 -14.29 31.57
C ASP A 917 -16.68 -13.70 30.87
N GLU A 918 -15.61 -13.40 31.61
CA GLU A 918 -14.36 -12.84 31.06
C GLU A 918 -13.72 -13.78 30.02
N THR A 919 -13.68 -15.08 30.32
CA THR A 919 -13.09 -16.07 29.41
C THR A 919 -13.95 -16.26 28.16
N PHE A 920 -15.27 -16.22 28.31
CA PHE A 920 -16.21 -16.35 27.19
C PHE A 920 -16.14 -15.14 26.26
N ASN A 921 -16.07 -13.92 26.80
CA ASN A 921 -15.83 -12.70 26.03
C ASN A 921 -14.54 -12.78 25.20
N ARG A 922 -13.41 -13.17 25.83
CA ARG A 922 -12.13 -13.38 25.13
C ARG A 922 -12.22 -14.46 24.05
N THR A 923 -13.05 -15.47 24.27
CA THR A 923 -13.29 -16.55 23.31
C THR A 923 -14.05 -16.03 22.09
N LEU A 924 -15.05 -15.18 22.29
CA LEU A 924 -15.79 -14.51 21.22
C LEU A 924 -14.89 -13.54 20.45
N ASP A 925 -14.03 -12.76 21.13
CA ASP A 925 -13.08 -11.84 20.49
C ASP A 925 -12.10 -12.59 19.58
N ASN A 926 -11.51 -13.69 20.07
CA ASN A 926 -10.64 -14.54 19.27
C ASN A 926 -11.38 -15.17 18.07
N LEU A 927 -12.63 -15.60 18.27
CA LEU A 927 -13.47 -16.10 17.18
C LEU A 927 -13.76 -15.01 16.15
N ARG A 928 -14.03 -13.78 16.59
CA ARG A 928 -14.32 -12.64 15.72
C ARG A 928 -13.15 -12.37 14.80
N ILE A 929 -11.92 -12.31 15.34
CA ILE A 929 -10.69 -12.16 14.56
C ILE A 929 -10.56 -13.28 13.52
N ALA A 930 -10.73 -14.53 13.94
CA ALA A 930 -10.61 -15.68 13.05
C ALA A 930 -11.71 -15.71 11.96
N PHE A 931 -12.93 -15.33 12.31
CA PHE A 931 -14.08 -15.26 11.42
C PHE A 931 -13.91 -14.18 10.36
N ARG A 932 -13.33 -13.03 10.71
CA ARG A 932 -12.95 -11.99 9.74
C ARG A 932 -11.93 -12.53 8.73
N ILE A 933 -10.91 -13.25 9.20
CA ILE A 933 -9.86 -13.81 8.32
C ILE A 933 -10.41 -14.93 7.42
N LYS A 934 -11.18 -15.85 7.99
CA LYS A 934 -11.76 -17.00 7.29
C LYS A 934 -13.23 -17.17 7.69
N PRO A 935 -14.16 -16.49 7.01
CA PRO A 935 -15.58 -16.63 7.33
C PRO A 935 -16.04 -18.06 7.05
N ARG A 936 -16.74 -18.64 8.03
CA ARG A 936 -17.28 -20.01 7.99
C ARG A 936 -18.72 -20.00 8.49
N ASN A 937 -19.54 -20.83 7.90
CA ASN A 937 -20.89 -21.11 8.38
C ASN A 937 -20.75 -22.36 9.28
N TYR A 938 -21.42 -22.45 10.44
CA TYR A 938 -21.32 -23.58 11.38
C TYR A 938 -20.11 -23.58 12.34
N ASN A 939 -19.82 -22.44 12.96
CA ASN A 939 -18.74 -22.36 13.95
C ASN A 939 -19.14 -22.99 15.30
N GLU A 940 -18.15 -23.47 16.05
CA GLU A 940 -18.36 -24.16 17.32
C GLU A 940 -17.45 -23.61 18.41
N ILE A 941 -18.02 -23.43 19.61
CA ILE A 941 -17.29 -23.02 20.80
C ILE A 941 -17.31 -24.15 21.82
N TYR A 942 -16.16 -24.45 22.41
CA TYR A 942 -16.00 -25.41 23.48
C TYR A 942 -15.26 -24.76 24.66
N VAL A 943 -15.86 -24.86 25.84
CA VAL A 943 -15.37 -24.28 27.09
C VAL A 943 -15.23 -25.40 28.12
N ASN A 944 -14.02 -25.61 28.63
CA ASN A 944 -13.79 -26.55 29.72
C ASN A 944 -13.48 -25.81 31.03
N ILE A 945 -14.26 -26.06 32.07
CA ILE A 945 -14.16 -25.39 33.36
C ILE A 945 -13.35 -26.27 34.32
N LEU A 946 -12.24 -25.74 34.83
CA LEU A 946 -11.29 -26.41 35.73
C LEU A 946 -11.03 -25.53 36.97
N PRO A 947 -10.83 -26.10 38.18
CA PRO A 947 -10.79 -27.52 38.56
C PRO A 947 -12.20 -28.11 38.80
N SER A 948 -12.27 -29.31 39.40
CA SER A 948 -13.53 -29.94 39.83
C SER A 948 -14.21 -29.13 40.93
N PHE A 949 -15.53 -29.01 40.87
CA PHE A 949 -16.33 -28.29 41.88
C PHE A 949 -17.02 -29.26 42.83
N LYS A 950 -17.19 -28.91 44.11
CA LYS A 950 -18.11 -29.64 44.98
C LYS A 950 -19.56 -29.34 44.59
N GLU A 951 -20.44 -30.34 44.62
CA GLU A 951 -21.85 -30.25 44.23
C GLU A 951 -22.61 -29.17 45.04
N GLU A 952 -22.32 -29.05 46.34
CA GLU A 952 -22.84 -27.99 47.22
C GLU A 952 -22.48 -26.57 46.74
N ALA A 953 -21.32 -26.43 46.09
CA ALA A 953 -20.75 -25.15 45.72
C ALA A 953 -21.24 -24.66 44.35
N LEU A 954 -21.72 -25.57 43.49
CA LEU A 954 -22.32 -25.28 42.19
C LEU A 954 -23.28 -26.42 41.76
N PRO A 955 -24.57 -26.36 42.16
CA PRO A 955 -25.55 -27.34 41.74
C PRO A 955 -25.73 -27.36 40.21
N PRO A 956 -25.96 -28.53 39.57
CA PRO A 956 -26.13 -28.63 38.11
C PRO A 956 -27.24 -27.74 37.53
N SER A 957 -28.34 -27.55 38.25
CA SER A 957 -29.45 -26.68 37.84
C SER A 957 -29.05 -25.21 37.80
N THR A 958 -28.30 -24.73 38.79
CA THR A 958 -27.75 -23.37 38.84
C THR A 958 -26.76 -23.14 37.70
N ALA A 959 -25.89 -24.12 37.43
CA ALA A 959 -24.94 -24.06 36.32
C ALA A 959 -25.66 -23.98 34.96
N LEU A 960 -26.74 -24.73 34.77
CA LEU A 960 -27.54 -24.71 33.55
C LEU A 960 -28.20 -23.33 33.34
N ASN A 961 -28.88 -22.80 34.36
CA ASN A 961 -29.54 -21.49 34.29
C ASN A 961 -28.55 -20.36 33.95
N TYR A 962 -27.34 -20.41 34.53
CA TYR A 962 -26.30 -19.43 34.23
C TYR A 962 -25.80 -19.54 32.79
N VAL A 963 -25.56 -20.75 32.28
CA VAL A 963 -25.17 -20.93 30.87
C VAL A 963 -26.27 -20.42 29.93
N GLU A 964 -27.54 -20.67 30.23
CA GLU A 964 -28.67 -20.14 29.45
C GLU A 964 -28.69 -18.61 29.45
N GLN A 965 -28.47 -17.97 30.61
CA GLN A 965 -28.37 -16.52 30.71
C GLN A 965 -27.20 -15.98 29.88
N LEU A 966 -26.00 -16.54 30.06
CA LEU A 966 -24.78 -16.13 29.34
C LEU A 966 -24.96 -16.21 27.81
N LEU A 967 -25.54 -17.31 27.32
CA LEU A 967 -25.79 -17.48 25.88
C LEU A 967 -26.88 -16.53 25.35
N THR A 968 -27.84 -16.16 26.21
CA THR A 968 -28.89 -15.18 25.86
C THR A 968 -28.31 -13.77 25.75
N GLU A 969 -27.42 -13.39 26.67
CA GLU A 969 -26.74 -12.09 26.66
C GLU A 969 -25.85 -11.92 25.42
N HIS A 970 -25.22 -13.00 24.93
CA HIS A 970 -24.36 -13.00 23.74
C HIS A 970 -25.04 -13.47 22.45
N ARG A 971 -26.38 -13.48 22.40
CA ARG A 971 -27.13 -14.02 21.25
C ARG A 971 -26.76 -13.37 19.92
N ASP A 972 -26.61 -12.05 19.90
CA ASP A 972 -26.32 -11.30 18.67
C ASP A 972 -24.91 -11.60 18.16
N ASP A 973 -23.91 -11.67 19.06
CA ASP A 973 -22.53 -12.04 18.72
C ASP A 973 -22.46 -13.46 18.14
N LEU A 974 -23.13 -14.42 18.78
CA LEU A 974 -23.16 -15.81 18.32
C LEU A 974 -23.80 -15.93 16.92
N ASN A 975 -24.85 -15.15 16.65
CA ASN A 975 -25.50 -15.10 15.34
C ASN A 975 -24.63 -14.43 14.27
N GLU A 976 -23.95 -13.34 14.60
CA GLU A 976 -22.99 -12.65 13.71
C GLU A 976 -21.87 -13.61 13.31
N LEU A 977 -21.30 -14.30 14.30
CA LEU A 977 -20.20 -15.25 14.15
C LEU A 977 -20.64 -16.62 13.63
N LYS A 978 -21.90 -16.80 13.26
CA LYS A 978 -22.45 -18.07 12.73
C LYS A 978 -22.15 -19.27 13.62
N VAL A 979 -22.16 -19.07 14.93
CA VAL A 979 -21.95 -20.14 15.92
C VAL A 979 -23.22 -20.98 16.01
N GLN A 980 -23.08 -22.27 15.73
CA GLN A 980 -24.21 -23.21 15.70
C GLN A 980 -24.23 -24.13 16.92
N LYS A 981 -23.10 -24.26 17.61
CA LYS A 981 -22.96 -25.10 18.80
C LYS A 981 -22.03 -24.45 19.83
N VAL A 982 -22.46 -24.43 21.08
CA VAL A 982 -21.62 -24.10 22.25
C VAL A 982 -21.68 -25.27 23.23
N GLU A 983 -20.52 -25.76 23.67
CA GLU A 983 -20.39 -26.87 24.61
C GLU A 983 -19.59 -26.46 25.84
N PHE A 984 -20.21 -26.55 27.02
CA PHE A 984 -19.54 -26.37 28.31
C PHE A 984 -19.30 -27.72 28.98
N LYS A 985 -18.08 -27.96 29.45
CA LYS A 985 -17.69 -29.13 30.22
C LYS A 985 -17.25 -28.72 31.62
N ALA A 986 -17.76 -29.39 32.64
CA ALA A 986 -17.32 -29.22 34.03
C ALA A 986 -17.26 -30.57 34.74
N THR A 987 -16.33 -30.71 35.68
CA THR A 987 -16.29 -31.88 36.58
C THR A 987 -16.86 -31.45 37.94
N ILE A 988 -17.84 -32.19 38.45
CA ILE A 988 -18.46 -31.94 39.76
C ILE A 988 -18.23 -33.17 40.66
N GLU A 989 -17.65 -32.92 41.83
CA GLU A 989 -17.43 -33.86 42.92
C GLU A 989 -18.66 -33.85 43.84
N ARG A 990 -19.30 -35.01 43.99
CA ARG A 990 -20.47 -35.18 44.86
C ARG A 990 -20.03 -35.30 46.32
N GLU A 991 -21.00 -35.26 47.24
CA GLU A 991 -20.74 -35.38 48.69
C GLU A 991 -20.02 -36.69 49.08
N ASP A 992 -20.19 -37.76 48.29
CA ASP A 992 -19.53 -39.06 48.46
C ASP A 992 -18.09 -39.11 47.91
N GLY A 993 -17.60 -38.01 47.33
CA GLY A 993 -16.29 -37.90 46.69
C GLY A 993 -16.24 -38.42 45.24
N ASP A 994 -17.35 -38.91 44.68
CA ASP A 994 -17.43 -39.33 43.28
C ASP A 994 -17.34 -38.11 42.35
N LYS A 995 -16.47 -38.19 41.33
CA LYS A 995 -16.26 -37.10 40.36
C LYS A 995 -16.96 -37.42 39.06
N ARG A 996 -17.99 -36.64 38.72
CA ARG A 996 -18.76 -36.79 37.48
C ARG A 996 -18.51 -35.65 36.51
N ILE A 997 -18.49 -35.97 35.23
CA ILE A 997 -18.36 -34.98 34.14
C ILE A 997 -19.76 -34.60 33.68
N TYR A 998 -20.06 -33.30 33.73
CA TYR A 998 -21.26 -32.70 33.17
C TYR A 998 -20.92 -31.96 31.88
N ARG A 999 -21.76 -32.15 30.85
CA ARG A 999 -21.67 -31.44 29.57
C ARG A 999 -23.00 -30.74 29.28
N VAL A 1000 -22.95 -29.43 29.09
CA VAL A 1000 -24.09 -28.64 28.62
C VAL A 1000 -23.87 -28.29 27.16
N ILE A 1001 -24.78 -28.71 26.29
CA ILE A 1001 -24.69 -28.48 24.84
C ILE A 1001 -25.86 -27.59 24.45
N ALA A 1002 -25.54 -26.38 24.02
CA ALA A 1002 -26.49 -25.48 23.39
C ALA A 1002 -26.26 -25.51 21.87
N ALA A 1003 -27.34 -25.69 21.12
CA ALA A 1003 -27.30 -25.70 19.67
C ALA A 1003 -28.38 -24.79 19.10
N SER A 1004 -28.04 -24.09 18.02
CA SER A 1004 -28.98 -23.29 17.24
C SER A 1004 -30.04 -24.21 16.64
N ARG A 1005 -31.32 -23.84 16.79
CA ARG A 1005 -32.41 -24.47 16.02
C ARG A 1005 -32.43 -23.82 14.64
N GLY A 1006 -31.67 -24.41 13.71
CA GLY A 1006 -31.79 -24.28 12.26
C GLY A 1006 -32.15 -22.89 11.75
#